data_AF-A0A951QGT1-F1
#
_entry.id   AF-A0A951QGT1-F1
#
_cell.length_a   1.000
_cell.length_b   1.000
_cell.length_c   1.000
_cell.angle_alpha   90.00
_cell.angle_beta   90.00
_cell.angle_gamma   90.00
#
_symmetry.space_group_name_H-M   'P 1'
#
loop_
_entity.id
_entity.type
_entity.pdbx_description
1 polymer ?
#
loop_
_entity_poly.entity_id
_entity_poly.type
_entity_poly.pdbx_seq_one_letter_code
_entity_poly.pdbx_strand_id
1 'polypeptide(L)'
;MRIQFASGLPQLPFSSDNLSVISGSTTTARSLYFAILGENPAGFNLLSSIIPATIGVGAGVTITIPTTAHPAGSFWQNYIIAASTTNTPSSLVQLAKISAIDIDGNPRTLPLSITLDEEEMFALSSTIATPDPLPELPLNGMLRAIASLSGNVFEYDENSSLPPNDLTVIAAIAGNWVYKPGNFSSYVELTTDGGGCDRPLADIPSTLQRAPRYSPSGAAGTKRTFWIVNTAEEDIPAGLRVKVIVSVDGAAQDSEFDGLLAVRFKGYANTVTGALRTLDGDGIEFPNLNIERDYQSGKSDLILPDDLATNEAYTLEIYPKFSLIAAQNKVADGSLISIALDLFEEAGVYSELGQALGDWLYPTDDRGYIVPDDGLAAIALKRSGIVASTSFLKVGASPLYELDINTANQKAAINGDGAIYLRDGDLQPAEALRAILGTVAGDSYASAWSLPVTVSGTQAVQITCTYPSNGTTATIRADYPDAIAGVTGKAKFNPPLVTLFLTDGTEIRRFEGFSVVDGATQNFLIDNWNSGVLIEDLPDPAANFSLFRPEGATAIATATGNIPVGEIQAAFCFTYTGESLTSISHAEADGCIHEAKLTLAEMEAAAQSWSTPVAESGIVDIPQGAIVAWQTRRTTSGKPIVYSPVSTAEHDGVSVWKPAYKLDSDPGRWLVDNTQKVLLTGENPPTSGDGSEGDIYLQIASPDLLIWHKDTALDWALVQTITAPTGAPGQAYTNTTAAFIQPAVNATVTVSLAAGQWIATGATVFVESAGYYQVVTPGSTSVVLRNLGYSANAAPSTNILTNRKISASGTAGATGSISDADRLILNLISTPPTVAVDQMAVFNQGEKLKLRKASDGVIQTIAVLEAPQTFTKAQSVRAVSLTPGSTVAIDATLGNTFALNVSQTTLISNPTGLIDGGVYYLRLRQSGAGSYAITFEDAWVWELDTPPNLVTAADRLWVIEANSDGSNLYARARGWFTAPPLPIAYWTLDDSSYADSINGYDLLAESGALIDIVDGAAVFTAATGINSILYTSETELKFTTNHADDEQYPPQRDWRLEFKLSYSNAGSEDLLIAHTGDLFGNDDDWRVYLDAGGILNFGIVTTGGEGSNFEYLVSTVAIAPNTTSSIVLALDATLGKTSLSIDGVLVELTLTNVAVAPSLEIFKLAFGLDYTATAGSTLTLDDIKLFFPS
;
A
#
# COMPACT_ATOMS: atom_id res chain seq x y z
N MET A 1 -19.97 -3.10 7.10
CA MET A 1 -18.81 -3.28 7.99
C MET A 1 -18.56 -2.00 8.78
N ARG A 2 -18.13 -2.11 10.03
CA ARG A 2 -17.83 -0.97 10.92
C ARG A 2 -16.60 -1.27 11.77
N ILE A 3 -15.62 -0.36 11.81
CA ILE A 3 -14.42 -0.50 12.65
C ILE A 3 -14.55 0.35 13.89
N GLN A 4 -14.26 -0.19 15.07
CA GLN A 4 -14.43 0.48 16.36
C GLN A 4 -13.53 -0.10 17.45
N PHE A 5 -13.44 0.57 18.59
CA PHE A 5 -12.97 -0.07 19.82
C PHE A 5 -13.97 -1.15 20.25
N ALA A 6 -13.49 -2.23 20.86
CA ALA A 6 -14.37 -3.25 21.40
C ALA A 6 -15.31 -2.60 22.44
N SER A 7 -16.63 -2.73 22.22
CA SER A 7 -17.68 -2.01 22.97
C SER A 7 -18.42 -2.90 23.96
N GLY A 8 -18.16 -4.21 23.97
CA GLY A 8 -18.63 -5.14 24.99
C GLY A 8 -20.14 -5.29 25.10
N LEU A 9 -20.65 -5.41 26.33
CA LEU A 9 -22.09 -5.50 26.60
C LEU A 9 -22.77 -4.13 26.41
N PRO A 10 -23.93 -4.07 25.71
CA PRO A 10 -24.70 -2.85 25.59
C PRO A 10 -25.08 -2.23 26.94
N GLN A 11 -25.34 -3.06 27.95
CA GLN A 11 -25.66 -2.66 29.31
C GLN A 11 -24.97 -3.59 30.31
N LEU A 12 -24.34 -3.04 31.36
CA LEU A 12 -23.70 -3.88 32.38
C LEU A 12 -24.75 -4.56 33.30
N PRO A 13 -24.51 -5.81 33.71
CA PRO A 13 -25.34 -6.45 34.73
C PRO A 13 -25.12 -5.75 36.07
N PHE A 14 -26.20 -5.33 36.73
CA PHE A 14 -26.18 -4.76 38.07
C PHE A 14 -27.52 -5.04 38.76
N SER A 15 -27.46 -5.50 39.99
CA SER A 15 -28.62 -5.94 40.76
C SER A 15 -28.49 -5.54 42.23
N SER A 16 -29.52 -5.78 43.04
CA SER A 16 -29.47 -5.55 44.49
C SER A 16 -28.34 -6.30 45.19
N ASP A 17 -27.92 -7.46 44.66
CA ASP A 17 -26.85 -8.27 45.25
C ASP A 17 -25.46 -7.61 45.08
N ASN A 18 -25.38 -6.63 44.18
CA ASN A 18 -24.16 -5.88 43.88
C ASN A 18 -24.01 -4.61 44.73
N LEU A 19 -24.97 -4.32 45.62
CA LEU A 19 -24.98 -3.14 46.47
C LEU A 19 -25.30 -3.52 47.92
N SER A 20 -24.43 -3.15 48.84
CA SER A 20 -24.61 -3.43 50.27
C SER A 20 -24.44 -2.17 51.11
N VAL A 21 -25.35 -1.96 52.07
CA VAL A 21 -25.24 -0.87 53.05
C VAL A 21 -24.37 -1.35 54.21
N ILE A 22 -23.34 -0.58 54.53
CA ILE A 22 -22.34 -0.87 55.56
C ILE A 22 -22.32 0.23 56.63
N SER A 23 -21.47 0.10 57.65
CA SER A 23 -21.15 1.22 58.56
C SER A 23 -20.26 2.25 57.87
N GLY A 24 -20.47 3.54 58.16
CA GLY A 24 -19.67 4.64 57.63
C GLY A 24 -19.66 5.85 58.56
N SER A 25 -19.24 7.01 58.06
CA SER A 25 -19.10 8.27 58.80
C SER A 25 -20.09 9.36 58.34
N THR A 26 -21.06 9.02 57.49
CA THR A 26 -22.06 9.98 56.98
C THR A 26 -22.84 10.69 58.09
N THR A 27 -23.08 11.97 57.91
CA THR A 27 -23.77 12.82 58.89
C THR A 27 -25.23 13.09 58.51
N THR A 28 -25.57 12.93 57.23
CA THR A 28 -26.92 13.15 56.69
C THR A 28 -27.53 11.85 56.15
N ALA A 29 -28.76 11.53 56.58
CA ALA A 29 -29.51 10.41 56.00
C ALA A 29 -30.01 10.76 54.58
N ARG A 30 -29.88 9.82 53.63
CA ARG A 30 -30.28 10.02 52.22
C ARG A 30 -30.80 8.73 51.59
N SER A 31 -31.63 8.88 50.56
CA SER A 31 -32.03 7.78 49.68
C SER A 31 -31.51 8.09 48.28
N LEU A 32 -30.70 7.19 47.73
CA LEU A 32 -30.06 7.35 46.43
C LEU A 32 -30.36 6.15 45.54
N TYR A 33 -30.25 6.38 44.24
CA TYR A 33 -30.40 5.41 43.17
C TYR A 33 -29.04 5.23 42.52
N PHE A 34 -28.49 4.02 42.52
CA PHE A 34 -27.16 3.68 42.01
C PHE A 34 -27.24 2.91 40.70
N ALA A 35 -26.27 3.13 39.81
CA ALA A 35 -26.05 2.33 38.62
C ALA A 35 -24.58 2.34 38.23
N ILE A 36 -24.20 1.45 37.32
CA ILE A 36 -22.85 1.33 36.78
C ILE A 36 -22.83 1.42 35.25
N LEU A 37 -21.71 1.88 34.69
CA LEU A 37 -21.44 1.90 33.25
C LEU A 37 -20.05 1.34 32.96
N GLY A 38 -19.88 0.78 31.77
CA GLY A 38 -18.57 0.47 31.18
C GLY A 38 -18.11 1.62 30.30
N GLU A 39 -16.85 1.99 30.43
CA GLU A 39 -16.19 3.01 29.60
C GLU A 39 -15.10 2.33 28.77
N ASN A 40 -15.17 2.50 27.45
CA ASN A 40 -14.07 2.22 26.53
C ASN A 40 -13.50 3.57 26.01
N PRO A 41 -12.43 3.58 25.19
CA PRO A 41 -11.86 4.83 24.71
C PRO A 41 -12.83 5.72 23.89
N ALA A 42 -13.89 5.15 23.31
CA ALA A 42 -14.89 5.89 22.54
C ALA A 42 -15.91 6.61 23.44
N GLY A 43 -16.25 6.01 24.59
CA GLY A 43 -17.27 6.52 25.49
C GLY A 43 -17.90 5.43 26.36
N PHE A 44 -19.18 5.63 26.71
CA PHE A 44 -19.90 4.83 27.69
C PHE A 44 -20.93 3.89 27.05
N ASN A 45 -21.20 2.75 27.69
CA ASN A 45 -22.34 1.91 27.34
C ASN A 45 -23.65 2.41 27.98
N LEU A 46 -24.75 1.69 27.79
CA LEU A 46 -26.02 2.05 28.44
C LEU A 46 -25.91 1.83 29.96
N LEU A 47 -26.55 2.74 30.69
CA LEU A 47 -26.65 2.68 32.15
C LEU A 47 -27.24 1.34 32.60
N SER A 48 -26.63 0.67 33.57
CA SER A 48 -27.18 -0.55 34.16
C SER A 48 -28.57 -0.35 34.77
N SER A 49 -29.21 -1.44 35.20
CA SER A 49 -30.38 -1.36 36.09
C SER A 49 -30.10 -0.43 37.27
N ILE A 50 -31.07 0.43 37.60
CA ILE A 50 -30.95 1.40 38.69
C ILE A 50 -31.41 0.76 40.01
N ILE A 51 -30.54 0.78 41.02
CA ILE A 51 -30.75 0.10 42.30
C ILE A 51 -30.91 1.14 43.42
N PRO A 52 -32.06 1.20 44.12
CA PRO A 52 -32.25 2.12 45.23
C PRO A 52 -31.52 1.63 46.49
N ALA A 53 -30.95 2.57 47.25
CA ALA A 53 -30.36 2.33 48.56
C ALA A 53 -30.73 3.44 49.54
N THR A 54 -31.01 3.06 50.80
CA THR A 54 -31.25 4.00 51.89
C THR A 54 -30.06 4.01 52.82
N ILE A 55 -29.42 5.17 52.95
CA ILE A 55 -28.19 5.37 53.71
C ILE A 55 -28.56 6.22 54.93
N GLY A 56 -28.55 5.59 56.10
CA GLY A 56 -28.78 6.27 57.37
C GLY A 56 -27.56 7.08 57.84
N VAL A 57 -27.72 7.85 58.92
CA VAL A 57 -26.59 8.50 59.60
C VAL A 57 -25.62 7.42 60.13
N GLY A 58 -24.33 7.59 59.88
CA GLY A 58 -23.28 6.62 60.25
C GLY A 58 -23.26 5.37 59.36
N ALA A 59 -23.88 5.42 58.18
CA ALA A 59 -23.88 4.32 57.21
C ALA A 59 -23.07 4.70 55.95
N GLY A 60 -22.63 3.68 55.21
CA GLY A 60 -21.98 3.78 53.90
C GLY A 60 -22.52 2.74 52.93
N VAL A 61 -21.95 2.64 51.73
CA VAL A 61 -22.33 1.67 50.70
C VAL A 61 -21.08 1.03 50.08
N THR A 62 -21.07 -0.29 49.95
CA THR A 62 -20.12 -1.00 49.07
C THR A 62 -20.83 -1.42 47.80
N ILE A 63 -20.22 -1.09 46.66
CA ILE A 63 -20.70 -1.41 45.31
C ILE A 63 -19.71 -2.39 44.68
N THR A 64 -20.23 -3.49 44.17
CA THR A 64 -19.44 -4.60 43.59
C THR A 64 -19.74 -4.75 42.10
N ILE A 65 -18.73 -4.62 41.26
CA ILE A 65 -18.79 -4.95 39.84
C ILE A 65 -18.88 -6.49 39.70
N PRO A 66 -19.95 -7.03 39.11
CA PRO A 66 -20.15 -8.48 39.02
C PRO A 66 -19.17 -9.14 38.07
N THR A 67 -18.92 -10.44 38.28
CA THR A 67 -18.02 -11.27 37.44
C THR A 67 -18.42 -11.34 35.97
N THR A 68 -19.70 -11.12 35.66
CA THR A 68 -20.25 -11.14 34.29
C THR A 68 -20.16 -9.79 33.57
N ALA A 69 -19.61 -8.75 34.20
CA ALA A 69 -19.50 -7.41 33.59
C ALA A 69 -18.47 -7.33 32.44
N HIS A 70 -17.59 -8.33 32.29
CA HIS A 70 -16.53 -8.36 31.27
C HIS A 70 -16.51 -9.70 30.52
N PRO A 71 -17.38 -9.89 29.52
CA PRO A 71 -17.28 -11.03 28.60
C PRO A 71 -15.92 -11.09 27.87
N ALA A 72 -15.47 -12.28 27.49
CA ALA A 72 -14.11 -12.49 26.94
C ALA A 72 -13.81 -11.76 25.61
N GLY A 73 -14.83 -11.40 24.83
CA GLY A 73 -14.66 -10.64 23.58
C GLY A 73 -14.73 -9.13 23.77
N SER A 74 -15.10 -8.66 24.98
CA SER A 74 -15.27 -7.25 25.30
C SER A 74 -13.98 -6.57 25.76
N PHE A 75 -13.98 -5.24 25.77
CA PHE A 75 -12.91 -4.44 26.36
C PHE A 75 -13.49 -3.23 27.09
N TRP A 76 -13.22 -3.16 28.40
CA TRP A 76 -13.51 -2.00 29.22
C TRP A 76 -12.21 -1.41 29.73
N GLN A 77 -12.06 -0.09 29.64
CA GLN A 77 -10.97 0.63 30.28
C GLN A 77 -11.32 0.96 31.73
N ASN A 78 -12.56 1.40 31.99
CA ASN A 78 -13.03 1.71 33.33
C ASN A 78 -14.48 1.27 33.57
N TYR A 79 -14.83 1.10 34.85
CA TYR A 79 -16.21 1.03 35.32
C TYR A 79 -16.56 2.33 36.04
N ILE A 80 -17.66 2.95 35.64
CA ILE A 80 -18.18 4.18 36.25
C ILE A 80 -19.24 3.83 37.26
N ILE A 81 -19.17 4.45 38.43
CA ILE A 81 -20.20 4.38 39.46
C ILE A 81 -20.98 5.68 39.45
N ALA A 82 -22.30 5.59 39.28
CA ALA A 82 -23.17 6.76 39.21
C ALA A 82 -24.31 6.69 40.21
N ALA A 83 -24.79 7.85 40.67
CA ALA A 83 -25.94 7.93 41.56
C ALA A 83 -26.85 9.14 41.28
N SER A 84 -28.10 9.08 41.73
CA SER A 84 -29.07 10.19 41.72
C SER A 84 -30.03 10.12 42.91
N THR A 85 -30.69 11.24 43.22
CA THR A 85 -31.83 11.28 44.14
C THR A 85 -33.15 10.85 43.50
N THR A 86 -33.19 10.71 42.17
CA THR A 86 -34.37 10.26 41.43
C THR A 86 -34.08 9.01 40.61
N ASN A 87 -35.12 8.22 40.33
CA ASN A 87 -35.03 7.06 39.46
C ASN A 87 -35.10 7.44 37.96
N THR A 88 -34.34 8.45 37.57
CA THR A 88 -34.34 8.98 36.19
C THR A 88 -32.93 8.83 35.60
N PRO A 89 -32.72 8.06 34.53
CA PRO A 89 -31.38 7.79 33.99
C PRO A 89 -30.52 9.04 33.71
N SER A 90 -31.11 10.06 33.08
CA SER A 90 -30.42 11.32 32.75
C SER A 90 -30.05 12.19 33.95
N SER A 91 -30.53 11.86 35.15
CA SER A 91 -30.20 12.56 36.39
C SER A 91 -29.03 11.95 37.17
N LEU A 92 -28.51 10.79 36.73
CA LEU A 92 -27.37 10.16 37.40
C LEU A 92 -26.09 10.92 37.13
N VAL A 93 -25.33 11.11 38.20
CA VAL A 93 -24.03 11.77 38.19
C VAL A 93 -22.94 10.77 38.57
N GLN A 94 -21.78 10.91 37.97
CA GLN A 94 -20.62 10.09 38.29
C GLN A 94 -20.10 10.42 39.70
N LEU A 95 -19.95 9.39 40.53
CA LEU A 95 -19.37 9.46 41.87
C LEU A 95 -17.91 9.02 41.89
N ALA A 96 -17.60 7.94 41.17
CA ALA A 96 -16.27 7.33 41.16
C ALA A 96 -16.06 6.49 39.89
N LYS A 97 -14.81 6.09 39.67
CA LYS A 97 -14.32 5.29 38.55
C LYS A 97 -13.39 4.20 39.09
N ILE A 98 -13.53 2.98 38.59
CA ILE A 98 -12.65 1.85 38.89
C ILE A 98 -11.97 1.42 37.59
N SER A 99 -10.63 1.40 37.54
CA SER A 99 -9.92 0.86 36.37
C SER A 99 -10.28 -0.61 36.16
N ALA A 100 -10.69 -0.94 34.93
CA ALA A 100 -11.00 -2.30 34.49
C ALA A 100 -9.77 -3.05 33.98
N ILE A 101 -8.64 -2.36 33.78
CA ILE A 101 -7.36 -2.92 33.35
C ILE A 101 -6.27 -2.79 34.41
N ASP A 102 -5.30 -3.70 34.38
CA ASP A 102 -4.07 -3.61 35.16
C ASP A 102 -3.05 -2.68 34.49
N ILE A 103 -1.86 -2.56 35.10
CA ILE A 103 -0.78 -1.68 34.60
C ILE A 103 -0.24 -2.13 33.23
N ASP A 104 -0.41 -3.41 32.87
CA ASP A 104 0.01 -4.00 31.60
C ASP A 104 -1.13 -3.95 30.55
N GLY A 105 -2.28 -3.36 30.90
CA GLY A 105 -3.45 -3.24 30.04
C GLY A 105 -4.28 -4.52 29.91
N ASN A 106 -4.07 -5.53 30.75
CA ASN A 106 -4.92 -6.72 30.77
C ASN A 106 -6.18 -6.47 31.61
N PRO A 107 -7.33 -7.09 31.27
CA PRO A 107 -8.52 -7.04 32.11
C PRO A 107 -8.23 -7.53 33.55
N ARG A 108 -8.65 -6.75 34.55
CA ARG A 108 -8.56 -7.14 35.96
C ARG A 108 -9.57 -8.23 36.29
N THR A 109 -9.17 -9.15 37.16
CA THR A 109 -10.06 -10.20 37.67
C THR A 109 -11.23 -9.59 38.45
N LEU A 110 -12.45 -9.88 38.00
CA LEU A 110 -13.69 -9.55 38.70
C LEU A 110 -14.04 -10.63 39.75
N PRO A 111 -14.77 -10.30 40.83
CA PRO A 111 -15.44 -9.03 41.09
C PRO A 111 -14.50 -7.96 41.65
N LEU A 112 -14.71 -6.70 41.24
CA LEU A 112 -14.07 -5.52 41.82
C LEU A 112 -15.08 -4.80 42.72
N SER A 113 -14.64 -4.13 43.78
CA SER A 113 -15.54 -3.38 44.67
C SER A 113 -14.97 -2.04 45.07
N ILE A 114 -15.87 -1.09 45.33
CA ILE A 114 -15.55 0.22 45.91
C ILE A 114 -16.47 0.50 47.09
N THR A 115 -15.95 1.19 48.09
CA THR A 115 -16.69 1.59 49.28
C THR A 115 -16.84 3.10 49.31
N LEU A 116 -18.06 3.57 49.56
CA LEU A 116 -18.43 4.96 49.79
C LEU A 116 -18.90 5.07 51.25
N ASP A 117 -18.07 5.59 52.14
CA ASP A 117 -18.36 5.64 53.58
C ASP A 117 -18.25 7.03 54.20
N GLU A 118 -17.75 8.03 53.46
CA GLU A 118 -17.64 9.42 53.89
C GLU A 118 -18.72 10.33 53.28
N GLU A 119 -19.00 11.46 53.94
CA GLU A 119 -20.06 12.40 53.54
C GLU A 119 -19.82 12.99 52.14
N GLU A 120 -18.57 13.34 51.84
CA GLU A 120 -18.12 14.00 50.62
C GLU A 120 -18.21 13.08 49.39
N MET A 121 -18.22 11.76 49.58
CA MET A 121 -18.31 10.77 48.51
C MET A 121 -19.71 10.68 47.90
N PHE A 122 -20.73 11.14 48.62
CA PHE A 122 -22.13 11.15 48.17
C PHE A 122 -22.58 12.51 47.62
N ALA A 123 -21.67 13.47 47.48
CA ALA A 123 -21.98 14.80 46.98
C ALA A 123 -22.26 14.75 45.46
N LEU A 124 -23.53 14.92 45.08
CA LEU A 124 -23.98 14.95 43.69
C LEU A 124 -23.82 16.37 43.11
N SER A 125 -23.20 16.52 41.94
CA SER A 125 -23.03 17.81 41.24
C SER A 125 -22.46 18.95 42.10
N SER A 126 -21.51 18.63 42.98
CA SER A 126 -20.94 19.61 43.92
C SER A 126 -20.14 20.69 43.19
N THR A 127 -20.48 21.96 43.45
CA THR A 127 -19.74 23.13 42.97
C THR A 127 -19.10 23.85 44.15
N ILE A 128 -17.78 24.01 44.11
CA ILE A 128 -17.00 24.73 45.12
C ILE A 128 -16.57 26.11 44.62
N ALA A 129 -16.34 27.04 45.53
CA ALA A 129 -16.08 28.44 45.18
C ALA A 129 -14.68 28.66 44.58
N THR A 130 -13.66 28.07 45.20
CA THR A 130 -12.24 28.12 44.83
C THR A 130 -11.66 26.70 44.85
N PRO A 131 -10.41 26.47 44.42
CA PRO A 131 -9.74 25.15 44.52
C PRO A 131 -9.40 24.70 45.95
N ASP A 132 -9.30 25.61 46.92
CA ASP A 132 -8.89 25.32 48.31
C ASP A 132 -9.76 24.29 49.10
N PRO A 133 -11.08 24.14 48.89
CA PRO A 133 -11.92 23.17 49.59
C PRO A 133 -12.14 21.87 48.81
N LEU A 134 -11.19 21.44 47.96
CA LEU A 134 -11.24 20.11 47.36
C LEU A 134 -11.05 19.02 48.43
N PRO A 135 -11.71 17.85 48.32
CA PRO A 135 -11.54 16.75 49.28
C PRO A 135 -10.06 16.35 49.45
N GLU A 136 -9.63 16.13 50.69
CA GLU A 136 -8.25 15.69 51.00
C GLU A 136 -7.97 14.23 50.57
N LEU A 137 -8.99 13.37 50.62
CA LEU A 137 -8.94 11.95 50.20
C LEU A 137 -9.99 11.65 49.12
N PRO A 138 -9.82 12.18 47.90
CA PRO A 138 -10.78 11.95 46.82
C PRO A 138 -10.71 10.51 46.28
N LEU A 139 -11.87 10.01 45.83
CA LEU A 139 -11.96 8.74 45.10
C LEU A 139 -11.62 8.97 43.63
N ASN A 140 -10.92 8.02 43.01
CA ASN A 140 -10.66 8.05 41.57
C ASN A 140 -11.98 8.23 40.79
N GLY A 141 -12.01 9.13 39.81
CA GLY A 141 -13.19 9.51 39.04
C GLY A 141 -14.18 10.46 39.74
N MET A 142 -13.89 10.95 40.95
CA MET A 142 -14.76 11.90 41.63
C MET A 142 -14.84 13.23 40.86
N LEU A 143 -16.04 13.80 40.73
CA LEU A 143 -16.27 15.05 40.01
C LEU A 143 -16.54 16.25 40.94
N ARG A 144 -15.95 17.41 40.61
CA ARG A 144 -16.20 18.70 41.27
C ARG A 144 -16.23 19.83 40.26
N ALA A 145 -17.17 20.76 40.37
CA ALA A 145 -17.15 22.00 39.60
C ALA A 145 -16.53 23.13 40.43
N ILE A 146 -15.78 24.03 39.79
CA ILE A 146 -15.10 25.13 40.49
C ILE A 146 -15.58 26.48 39.93
N ALA A 147 -16.28 27.25 40.75
CA ALA A 147 -16.92 28.50 40.34
C ALA A 147 -15.92 29.58 39.91
N SER A 148 -14.78 29.70 40.61
CA SER A 148 -13.70 30.62 40.23
C SER A 148 -13.07 30.30 38.87
N LEU A 149 -13.23 29.07 38.38
CA LEU A 149 -12.78 28.60 37.07
C LEU A 149 -13.97 28.44 36.12
N SER A 150 -14.85 29.43 36.09
CA SER A 150 -16.05 29.47 35.22
C SER A 150 -17.05 28.32 35.42
N GLY A 151 -17.02 27.63 36.56
CA GLY A 151 -17.87 26.46 36.82
C GLY A 151 -17.40 25.20 36.10
N ASN A 152 -16.16 25.18 35.60
CA ASN A 152 -15.55 24.02 34.95
C ASN A 152 -15.57 22.79 35.87
N VAL A 153 -15.86 21.62 35.29
CA VAL A 153 -15.87 20.34 35.99
C VAL A 153 -14.49 19.70 35.93
N PHE A 154 -14.03 19.18 37.06
CA PHE A 154 -12.77 18.48 37.23
C PHE A 154 -13.05 17.05 37.71
N GLU A 155 -12.33 16.10 37.13
CA GLU A 155 -12.30 14.69 37.54
C GLU A 155 -11.00 14.42 38.29
N TYR A 156 -11.09 13.83 39.47
CA TYR A 156 -9.89 13.36 40.17
C TYR A 156 -9.35 12.09 39.52
N ASP A 157 -8.09 12.12 39.12
CA ASP A 157 -7.34 10.97 38.59
C ASP A 157 -6.15 10.68 39.53
N GLU A 158 -6.23 9.54 40.21
CA GLU A 158 -5.23 9.09 41.18
C GLU A 158 -3.85 8.82 40.54
N ASN A 159 -3.80 8.56 39.23
CA ASN A 159 -2.59 8.21 38.50
C ASN A 159 -2.06 9.36 37.63
N SER A 160 -2.71 10.54 37.67
CA SER A 160 -2.29 11.67 36.85
C SER A 160 -0.92 12.20 37.30
N SER A 161 0.03 12.22 36.36
CA SER A 161 1.37 12.82 36.51
C SER A 161 1.50 14.15 35.78
N LEU A 162 0.37 14.76 35.37
CA LEU A 162 0.38 16.05 34.70
C LEU A 162 0.88 17.15 35.65
N PRO A 163 1.72 18.09 35.18
CA PRO A 163 2.16 19.20 36.01
C PRO A 163 0.95 20.10 36.36
N PRO A 164 0.72 20.39 37.65
CA PRO A 164 -0.33 21.31 38.07
C PRO A 164 -0.12 22.70 37.47
N ASN A 165 -1.21 23.34 37.04
CA ASN A 165 -1.21 24.67 36.46
C ASN A 165 -2.36 25.56 36.96
N ASP A 166 -3.13 25.06 37.93
CA ASP A 166 -4.26 25.73 38.59
C ASP A 166 -5.38 26.23 37.66
N LEU A 167 -5.40 25.76 36.41
CA LEU A 167 -6.39 26.10 35.39
C LEU A 167 -7.07 24.85 34.83
N THR A 168 -6.28 23.90 34.32
CA THR A 168 -6.75 22.62 33.76
C THR A 168 -6.28 21.42 34.56
N VAL A 169 -5.28 21.59 35.43
CA VAL A 169 -4.78 20.56 36.34
C VAL A 169 -4.55 21.21 37.70
N ILE A 170 -5.23 20.71 38.73
CA ILE A 170 -5.14 21.19 40.11
C ILE A 170 -4.52 20.08 40.96
N ALA A 171 -3.52 20.45 41.77
CA ALA A 171 -2.78 19.51 42.60
C ALA A 171 -3.66 18.83 43.66
N ALA A 172 -3.35 17.57 43.98
CA ALA A 172 -3.88 16.84 45.13
C ALA A 172 -2.72 16.19 45.90
N ILE A 173 -3.00 15.64 47.10
CA ILE A 173 -1.98 14.97 47.93
C ILE A 173 -1.37 13.76 47.18
N ALA A 174 -2.19 13.07 46.38
CA ALA A 174 -1.79 12.05 45.41
C ALA A 174 -2.59 12.28 44.12
N GLY A 175 -2.03 11.98 42.95
CA GLY A 175 -2.68 12.24 41.66
C GLY A 175 -2.96 13.73 41.42
N ASN A 176 -3.94 14.03 40.56
CA ASN A 176 -4.37 15.40 40.27
C ASN A 176 -5.86 15.47 39.93
N TRP A 177 -6.47 16.64 40.11
CA TRP A 177 -7.77 16.98 39.54
C TRP A 177 -7.58 17.54 38.13
N VAL A 178 -8.14 16.85 37.14
CA VAL A 178 -7.97 17.17 35.72
C VAL A 178 -9.28 17.70 35.14
N TYR A 179 -9.21 18.79 34.38
CA TYR A 179 -10.36 19.37 33.70
C TYR A 179 -11.02 18.33 32.79
N LYS A 180 -12.33 18.13 32.99
CA LYS A 180 -13.16 17.22 32.21
C LYS A 180 -14.18 18.04 31.42
N PRO A 181 -14.06 18.13 30.09
CA PRO A 181 -15.06 18.82 29.28
C PRO A 181 -16.39 18.05 29.35
N GLY A 182 -17.45 18.70 29.80
CA GLY A 182 -18.78 18.10 29.91
C GLY A 182 -19.54 18.47 31.19
N ASN A 183 -20.53 17.66 31.54
CA ASN A 183 -21.34 17.80 32.75
C ASN A 183 -21.00 16.69 33.76
N PHE A 184 -21.72 16.64 34.88
CA PHE A 184 -21.52 15.61 35.92
C PHE A 184 -22.02 14.21 35.54
N SER A 185 -22.71 14.07 34.39
CA SER A 185 -23.38 12.84 33.98
C SER A 185 -22.58 12.13 32.90
N SER A 186 -22.49 10.80 33.03
CA SER A 186 -21.93 9.90 32.00
C SER A 186 -23.05 9.12 31.30
N TYR A 187 -24.29 9.60 31.39
CA TYR A 187 -25.46 8.97 30.77
C TYR A 187 -25.46 9.17 29.26
N VAL A 188 -25.71 8.09 28.54
CA VAL A 188 -25.97 8.09 27.09
C VAL A 188 -27.30 7.40 26.80
N GLU A 189 -28.06 7.95 25.85
CA GLU A 189 -29.34 7.37 25.42
C GLU A 189 -29.14 6.19 24.46
N LEU A 190 -28.11 6.26 23.61
CA LEU A 190 -27.71 5.25 22.64
C LEU A 190 -26.19 5.07 22.66
N THR A 191 -25.72 3.83 22.53
CA THR A 191 -24.28 3.53 22.49
C THR A 191 -23.60 3.97 21.21
N THR A 192 -24.37 4.25 20.16
CA THR A 192 -23.89 4.70 18.84
C THR A 192 -23.79 6.22 18.69
N ASP A 193 -24.40 6.98 19.60
CA ASP A 193 -24.46 8.45 19.53
C ASP A 193 -23.23 9.11 20.17
N GLY A 194 -23.12 10.44 20.08
CA GLY A 194 -22.02 11.20 20.69
C GLY A 194 -21.85 10.90 22.18
N GLY A 195 -20.69 10.36 22.56
CA GLY A 195 -20.37 9.94 23.94
C GLY A 195 -20.61 8.45 24.24
N GLY A 196 -21.20 7.70 23.30
CA GLY A 196 -21.40 6.25 23.40
C GLY A 196 -20.14 5.42 23.06
N CYS A 197 -20.10 4.17 23.53
CA CYS A 197 -18.97 3.25 23.34
C CYS A 197 -18.95 2.51 21.99
N ASP A 198 -20.07 2.48 21.27
CA ASP A 198 -20.31 1.67 20.06
C ASP A 198 -20.26 2.53 18.80
N ARG A 199 -19.19 3.33 18.67
CA ARG A 199 -19.03 4.32 17.61
C ARG A 199 -17.94 3.90 16.65
N PRO A 200 -18.12 4.13 15.33
CA PRO A 200 -17.04 3.89 14.38
C PRO A 200 -15.85 4.79 14.71
N LEU A 201 -14.65 4.26 14.51
CA LEU A 201 -13.42 4.95 14.86
C LEU A 201 -13.32 6.33 14.18
N ALA A 202 -13.78 6.44 12.92
CA ALA A 202 -13.80 7.69 12.16
C ALA A 202 -14.63 8.82 12.81
N ASP A 203 -15.65 8.49 13.60
CA ASP A 203 -16.53 9.49 14.24
C ASP A 203 -16.00 9.92 15.62
N ILE A 204 -14.97 9.25 16.13
CA ILE A 204 -14.36 9.56 17.42
C ILE A 204 -13.35 10.70 17.21
N PRO A 205 -13.39 11.80 17.98
CA PRO A 205 -12.35 12.83 17.93
C PRO A 205 -10.96 12.25 18.14
N SER A 206 -9.97 12.70 17.36
CA SER A 206 -8.57 12.22 17.44
C SER A 206 -7.95 12.34 18.84
N THR A 207 -8.42 13.30 19.65
CA THR A 207 -8.02 13.46 21.05
C THR A 207 -8.46 12.29 21.95
N LEU A 208 -9.56 11.62 21.63
CA LEU A 208 -10.07 10.43 22.32
C LEU A 208 -9.53 9.12 21.72
N GLN A 209 -9.01 9.18 20.49
CA GLN A 209 -8.31 8.05 19.85
C GLN A 209 -6.86 7.88 20.31
N ARG A 210 -6.33 8.79 21.16
CA ARG A 210 -4.93 8.79 21.63
C ARG A 210 -4.56 7.45 22.28
N ALA A 211 -3.45 6.86 21.84
CA ALA A 211 -2.82 5.76 22.58
C ALA A 211 -2.40 6.23 23.98
N PRO A 212 -2.46 5.36 25.00
CA PRO A 212 -1.88 5.64 26.32
C PRO A 212 -0.41 6.04 26.19
N ARG A 213 0.09 6.83 27.15
CA ARG A 213 1.53 7.15 27.20
C ARG A 213 2.32 5.85 27.30
N TYR A 214 3.22 5.65 26.35
CA TYR A 214 4.10 4.49 26.30
C TYR A 214 5.53 4.92 26.63
N SER A 215 6.15 4.25 27.60
CA SER A 215 7.57 4.44 27.87
C SER A 215 8.38 3.61 26.87
N PRO A 216 9.28 4.21 26.07
CA PRO A 216 10.01 3.52 25.01
C PRO A 216 11.19 2.71 25.59
N SER A 217 10.88 1.82 26.52
CA SER A 217 11.81 0.92 27.21
C SER A 217 11.95 -0.43 26.50
N GLY A 218 11.15 -0.68 25.45
CA GLY A 218 11.03 -1.99 24.80
C GLY A 218 10.09 -2.96 25.51
N ALA A 219 9.54 -2.61 26.68
CA ALA A 219 8.49 -3.38 27.34
C ALA A 219 7.17 -3.32 26.55
N ALA A 220 6.24 -4.25 26.74
CA ALA A 220 4.93 -4.14 26.11
C ALA A 220 4.17 -2.92 26.65
N GLY A 221 3.62 -2.11 25.76
CA GLY A 221 2.72 -1.01 26.12
C GLY A 221 1.30 -1.48 26.44
N THR A 222 0.46 -0.54 26.86
CA THR A 222 -0.95 -0.82 27.17
C THR A 222 -1.69 -1.34 25.93
N LYS A 223 -2.31 -2.51 26.08
CA LYS A 223 -3.07 -3.18 25.02
C LYS A 223 -4.37 -2.45 24.69
N ARG A 224 -4.67 -2.32 23.40
CA ARG A 224 -5.96 -1.83 22.90
C ARG A 224 -6.63 -2.91 22.05
N THR A 225 -7.93 -3.08 22.27
CA THR A 225 -8.72 -4.08 21.56
C THR A 225 -9.67 -3.41 20.58
N PHE A 226 -9.61 -3.85 19.33
CA PHE A 226 -10.38 -3.35 18.22
C PHE A 226 -11.30 -4.43 17.67
N TRP A 227 -12.44 -3.99 17.14
CA TRP A 227 -13.42 -4.81 16.45
C TRP A 227 -13.57 -4.35 15.01
N ILE A 228 -13.49 -5.29 14.09
CA ILE A 228 -14.05 -5.16 12.74
C ILE A 228 -15.40 -5.85 12.75
N VAL A 229 -16.48 -5.06 12.83
CA VAL A 229 -17.85 -5.54 12.96
C VAL A 229 -18.46 -5.78 11.59
N ASN A 230 -19.02 -6.98 11.38
CA ASN A 230 -19.92 -7.22 10.26
C ASN A 230 -21.31 -6.62 10.58
N THR A 231 -21.62 -5.52 9.89
CA THR A 231 -22.92 -4.83 9.97
C THR A 231 -23.81 -5.10 8.74
N ALA A 232 -23.38 -5.95 7.81
CA ALA A 232 -24.17 -6.34 6.65
C ALA A 232 -25.19 -7.43 7.04
N GLU A 233 -26.16 -7.67 6.16
CA GLU A 233 -27.12 -8.78 6.31
C GLU A 233 -26.57 -10.12 5.81
N GLU A 234 -25.41 -10.10 5.15
CA GLU A 234 -24.70 -11.28 4.66
C GLU A 234 -23.37 -11.46 5.39
N ASP A 235 -22.89 -12.70 5.41
CA ASP A 235 -21.62 -13.07 6.03
C ASP A 235 -20.45 -12.57 5.18
N ILE A 236 -19.42 -12.05 5.83
CA ILE A 236 -18.19 -11.65 5.13
C ILE A 236 -17.34 -12.92 4.99
N PRO A 237 -16.96 -13.31 3.75
CA PRO A 237 -16.32 -14.60 3.52
C PRO A 237 -14.93 -14.68 4.16
N ALA A 238 -14.56 -15.89 4.59
CA ALA A 238 -13.21 -16.22 5.03
C ALA A 238 -12.16 -15.91 3.95
N GLY A 239 -10.92 -15.66 4.37
CA GLY A 239 -9.79 -15.45 3.46
C GLY A 239 -9.46 -13.99 3.15
N LEU A 240 -10.30 -13.02 3.54
CA LEU A 240 -9.95 -11.60 3.45
C LEU A 240 -8.84 -11.25 4.44
N ARG A 241 -7.95 -10.33 4.04
CA ARG A 241 -6.86 -9.84 4.89
C ARG A 241 -7.29 -8.66 5.74
N VAL A 242 -6.68 -8.56 6.93
CA VAL A 242 -6.85 -7.41 7.81
C VAL A 242 -5.65 -6.47 7.67
N LYS A 243 -5.91 -5.25 7.20
CA LYS A 243 -4.92 -4.17 7.16
C LYS A 243 -4.92 -3.44 8.51
N VAL A 244 -3.72 -3.16 9.01
CA VAL A 244 -3.52 -2.23 10.12
C VAL A 244 -2.80 -1.03 9.53
N ILE A 245 -3.41 0.16 9.68
CA ILE A 245 -2.87 1.44 9.22
C ILE A 245 -2.42 2.19 10.47
N VAL A 246 -1.16 2.61 10.49
CA VAL A 246 -0.53 3.35 11.58
C VAL A 246 -0.28 4.77 11.11
N SER A 247 -0.76 5.76 11.87
CA SER A 247 -0.49 7.17 11.61
C SER A 247 0.22 7.82 12.78
N VAL A 248 1.18 8.69 12.46
CA VAL A 248 1.90 9.55 13.41
C VAL A 248 1.50 10.99 13.17
N ASP A 249 1.00 11.67 14.20
CA ASP A 249 0.57 13.08 14.16
C ASP A 249 -0.41 13.38 12.99
N GLY A 250 -1.24 12.38 12.64
CA GLY A 250 -2.23 12.45 11.57
C GLY A 250 -1.73 12.09 10.16
N ALA A 251 -0.45 11.77 9.98
CA ALA A 251 0.11 11.28 8.72
C ALA A 251 0.30 9.75 8.77
N ALA A 252 -0.14 9.03 7.74
CA ALA A 252 0.08 7.59 7.62
C ALA A 252 1.58 7.27 7.47
N GLN A 253 2.09 6.38 8.31
CA GLN A 253 3.51 6.00 8.43
C GLN A 253 3.63 4.48 8.63
N ASP A 254 2.86 3.71 7.86
CA ASP A 254 2.66 2.27 8.06
C ASP A 254 3.98 1.48 8.08
N SER A 255 4.89 1.74 7.14
CA SER A 255 6.19 1.06 7.02
C SER A 255 7.20 1.46 8.10
N GLU A 256 7.04 2.63 8.70
CA GLU A 256 7.94 3.10 9.75
C GLU A 256 7.72 2.36 11.07
N PHE A 257 6.58 1.67 11.21
CA PHE A 257 6.22 0.88 12.39
C PHE A 257 6.46 -0.62 12.24
N ASP A 258 7.08 -1.07 11.15
CA ASP A 258 7.45 -2.47 10.96
C ASP A 258 8.33 -2.97 12.12
N GLY A 259 7.86 -3.99 12.83
CA GLY A 259 8.52 -4.55 14.01
C GLY A 259 8.39 -3.72 15.30
N LEU A 260 7.67 -2.59 15.26
CA LEU A 260 7.52 -1.69 16.43
C LEU A 260 6.18 -1.92 17.15
N LEU A 261 5.12 -2.33 16.45
CA LEU A 261 3.87 -2.73 17.10
C LEU A 261 3.77 -4.24 17.21
N ALA A 262 3.03 -4.71 18.21
CA ALA A 262 2.60 -6.09 18.32
C ALA A 262 1.10 -6.19 18.06
N VAL A 263 0.69 -7.22 17.33
CA VAL A 263 -0.70 -7.55 16.98
C VAL A 263 -1.03 -8.96 17.44
N ARG A 264 -2.27 -9.18 17.91
CA ARG A 264 -2.75 -10.49 18.36
C ARG A 264 -4.21 -10.70 18.01
N PHE A 265 -4.50 -11.77 17.27
CA PHE A 265 -5.87 -12.20 16.98
C PHE A 265 -6.48 -12.94 18.18
N LYS A 266 -7.70 -12.56 18.57
CA LYS A 266 -8.38 -13.09 19.76
C LYS A 266 -9.52 -14.05 19.44
N GLY A 267 -10.01 -14.07 18.20
CA GLY A 267 -11.24 -14.76 17.82
C GLY A 267 -12.32 -13.78 17.37
N TYR A 268 -13.54 -14.28 17.24
CA TYR A 268 -14.68 -13.52 16.77
C TYR A 268 -15.60 -13.20 17.94
N ALA A 269 -15.87 -11.93 18.18
CA ALA A 269 -16.72 -11.47 19.26
C ALA A 269 -18.15 -11.30 18.77
N ASN A 270 -19.11 -11.81 19.53
CA ASN A 270 -20.52 -11.51 19.31
C ASN A 270 -20.80 -10.08 19.81
N THR A 271 -21.23 -9.19 18.92
CA THR A 271 -21.39 -7.75 19.22
C THR A 271 -22.50 -7.42 20.21
N VAL A 272 -23.43 -8.36 20.44
CA VAL A 272 -24.57 -8.17 21.35
C VAL A 272 -24.26 -8.70 22.75
N THR A 273 -23.62 -9.87 22.82
CA THR A 273 -23.35 -10.58 24.08
C THR A 273 -21.93 -10.40 24.60
N GLY A 274 -21.01 -9.90 23.77
CA GLY A 274 -19.58 -9.81 24.06
C GLY A 274 -18.88 -11.18 24.19
N ALA A 275 -19.57 -12.29 23.90
CA ALA A 275 -18.98 -13.62 23.95
C ALA A 275 -17.93 -13.79 22.84
N LEU A 276 -16.83 -14.47 23.15
CA LEU A 276 -15.74 -14.73 22.21
C LEU A 276 -15.85 -16.15 21.66
N ARG A 277 -15.96 -16.27 20.35
CA ARG A 277 -15.83 -17.51 19.60
C ARG A 277 -14.38 -17.71 19.18
N THR A 278 -13.86 -18.89 19.48
CA THR A 278 -12.46 -19.28 19.18
C THR A 278 -12.36 -20.50 18.28
N LEU A 279 -13.51 -21.05 17.87
CA LEU A 279 -13.64 -22.23 17.02
C LEU A 279 -14.34 -21.85 15.71
N ASP A 280 -13.95 -22.47 14.60
CA ASP A 280 -14.62 -22.36 13.31
C ASP A 280 -15.95 -23.14 13.25
N GLY A 281 -16.64 -23.05 12.11
CA GLY A 281 -17.90 -23.75 11.85
C GLY A 281 -17.83 -25.29 11.99
N ASP A 282 -16.64 -25.87 11.89
CA ASP A 282 -16.38 -27.31 12.05
C ASP A 282 -15.93 -27.68 13.48
N GLY A 283 -15.84 -26.69 14.38
CA GLY A 283 -15.43 -26.87 15.78
C GLY A 283 -13.91 -26.98 15.98
N ILE A 284 -13.12 -26.60 14.98
CA ILE A 284 -11.65 -26.55 15.05
C ILE A 284 -11.22 -25.18 15.57
N GLU A 285 -10.19 -25.14 16.41
CA GLU A 285 -9.66 -23.88 16.93
C GLU A 285 -9.09 -23.00 15.80
N PHE A 286 -9.38 -21.71 15.86
CA PHE A 286 -8.86 -20.79 14.86
C PHE A 286 -7.33 -20.80 14.82
N PRO A 287 -6.73 -20.78 13.62
CA PRO A 287 -5.28 -20.68 13.50
C PRO A 287 -4.80 -19.36 14.11
N ASN A 288 -3.62 -19.39 14.73
CA ASN A 288 -2.96 -18.21 15.29
C ASN A 288 -3.69 -17.50 16.43
N LEU A 289 -4.65 -18.18 17.07
CA LEU A 289 -5.37 -17.66 18.23
C LEU A 289 -4.40 -17.30 19.37
N ASN A 290 -4.53 -16.08 19.89
CA ASN A 290 -3.71 -15.53 20.98
C ASN A 290 -2.19 -15.49 20.74
N ILE A 291 -1.74 -15.71 19.49
CA ILE A 291 -0.32 -15.59 19.14
C ILE A 291 0.03 -14.12 18.96
N GLU A 292 0.99 -13.63 19.73
CA GLU A 292 1.59 -12.32 19.54
C GLU A 292 2.48 -12.33 18.30
N ARG A 293 2.32 -11.33 17.45
CA ARG A 293 3.09 -11.16 16.22
C ARG A 293 3.56 -9.72 16.12
N ASP A 294 4.76 -9.55 15.60
CA ASP A 294 5.25 -8.22 15.27
C ASP A 294 4.49 -7.72 14.03
N TYR A 295 3.98 -6.49 14.11
CA TYR A 295 3.32 -5.83 13.01
C TYR A 295 4.29 -5.63 11.86
N GLN A 296 3.85 -5.97 10.67
CA GLN A 296 4.52 -5.65 9.42
C GLN A 296 3.49 -5.11 8.43
N SER A 297 3.81 -3.97 7.84
CA SER A 297 3.02 -3.33 6.81
C SER A 297 2.80 -4.29 5.65
N GLY A 298 1.52 -4.56 5.34
CA GLY A 298 1.10 -5.51 4.30
C GLY A 298 1.40 -7.00 4.56
N LYS A 299 2.07 -7.38 5.67
CA LYS A 299 2.61 -8.74 5.89
C LYS A 299 2.23 -9.41 7.21
N SER A 300 1.38 -8.79 8.04
CA SER A 300 1.07 -9.27 9.40
C SER A 300 0.36 -10.66 9.49
N ASP A 301 0.10 -11.34 8.36
CA ASP A 301 -0.56 -12.67 8.27
C ASP A 301 -1.83 -12.76 9.13
N LEU A 302 -2.58 -11.65 9.11
CA LEU A 302 -3.91 -11.50 9.67
C LEU A 302 -4.93 -11.72 8.55
N ILE A 303 -5.69 -12.80 8.67
CA ILE A 303 -6.70 -13.24 7.71
C ILE A 303 -7.96 -13.59 8.50
N LEU A 304 -9.14 -13.47 7.88
CA LEU A 304 -10.37 -14.09 8.37
C LEU A 304 -10.26 -15.62 8.27
N PRO A 305 -10.09 -16.37 9.38
CA PRO A 305 -9.99 -17.83 9.33
C PRO A 305 -11.29 -18.55 8.92
N ASP A 306 -12.43 -17.90 9.10
CA ASP A 306 -13.78 -18.44 8.90
C ASP A 306 -14.70 -17.30 8.44
N ASP A 307 -15.92 -17.62 8.02
CA ASP A 307 -16.89 -16.61 7.63
C ASP A 307 -17.25 -15.76 8.86
N LEU A 308 -17.23 -14.44 8.69
CA LEU A 308 -17.56 -13.49 9.76
C LEU A 308 -19.06 -13.17 9.68
N ALA A 309 -19.82 -13.78 10.59
CA ALA A 309 -21.27 -13.75 10.57
C ALA A 309 -21.85 -12.36 10.87
N THR A 310 -23.11 -12.14 10.50
CA THR A 310 -23.86 -10.93 10.89
C THR A 310 -23.85 -10.72 12.41
N ASN A 311 -23.59 -9.50 12.88
CA ASN A 311 -23.41 -9.14 14.31
C ASN A 311 -22.22 -9.82 14.99
N GLU A 312 -21.26 -10.33 14.22
CA GLU A 312 -19.99 -10.82 14.71
C GLU A 312 -18.86 -9.83 14.38
N ALA A 313 -17.80 -9.86 15.18
CA ALA A 313 -16.67 -8.94 15.04
C ALA A 313 -15.31 -9.65 15.11
N TYR A 314 -14.46 -9.43 14.12
CA TYR A 314 -13.06 -9.87 14.19
C TYR A 314 -12.33 -9.07 15.26
N THR A 315 -11.76 -9.75 16.27
CA THR A 315 -11.18 -9.10 17.46
C THR A 315 -9.66 -9.11 17.42
N LEU A 316 -9.06 -7.92 17.50
CA LEU A 316 -7.60 -7.71 17.49
C LEU A 316 -7.12 -6.91 18.70
N GLU A 317 -6.10 -7.41 19.37
CA GLU A 317 -5.29 -6.64 20.34
C GLU A 317 -4.07 -6.03 19.62
N ILE A 318 -3.84 -4.73 19.79
CA ILE A 318 -2.69 -4.01 19.20
C ILE A 318 -2.04 -3.12 20.27
N TYR A 319 -0.70 -3.11 20.32
CA TYR A 319 0.09 -2.31 21.27
C TYR A 319 1.51 -2.04 20.81
N PRO A 320 2.14 -0.93 21.26
CA PRO A 320 3.55 -0.67 21.01
C PRO A 320 4.46 -1.59 21.83
N LYS A 321 5.59 -2.00 21.24
CA LYS A 321 6.61 -2.83 21.91
C LYS A 321 8.00 -2.53 21.33
N PHE A 322 8.51 -1.32 21.59
CA PHE A 322 9.78 -0.87 21.04
C PHE A 322 10.53 0.08 21.98
N SER A 323 11.86 0.12 21.84
CA SER A 323 12.70 1.11 22.53
C SER A 323 13.00 2.31 21.63
N LEU A 324 13.48 3.42 22.19
CA LEU A 324 13.94 4.58 21.39
C LEU A 324 14.97 4.19 20.33
N ILE A 325 15.88 3.27 20.68
CA ILE A 325 16.91 2.76 19.76
C ILE A 325 16.28 1.93 18.63
N ALA A 326 15.31 1.06 18.97
CA ALA A 326 14.61 0.24 17.97
C ALA A 326 13.77 1.09 17.01
N ALA A 327 13.20 2.20 17.49
CA ALA A 327 12.50 3.17 16.67
C ALA A 327 13.43 4.05 15.81
N GLN A 328 14.77 4.02 16.02
CA GLN A 328 15.76 4.76 15.22
C GLN A 328 15.42 6.25 14.98
N ASN A 329 14.83 6.94 15.96
CA ASN A 329 14.33 8.32 15.84
C ASN A 329 13.24 8.56 14.78
N LYS A 330 12.58 7.51 14.26
CA LYS A 330 11.46 7.60 13.32
C LYS A 330 10.18 8.14 13.98
N VAL A 331 10.11 8.09 15.31
CA VAL A 331 9.00 8.61 16.12
C VAL A 331 9.59 9.57 17.14
N ALA A 332 9.26 10.87 17.04
CA ALA A 332 9.73 11.87 17.98
C ALA A 332 9.03 11.71 19.34
N ASP A 333 9.68 12.14 20.43
CA ASP A 333 9.04 12.16 21.74
C ASP A 333 7.80 13.08 21.72
N GLY A 334 6.72 12.64 22.35
CA GLY A 334 5.43 13.33 22.35
C GLY A 334 4.52 13.09 21.12
N SER A 335 5.00 12.39 20.08
CA SER A 335 4.23 12.11 18.86
C SER A 335 2.97 11.28 19.12
N LEU A 336 1.95 11.51 18.30
CA LEU A 336 0.65 10.84 18.36
C LEU A 336 0.57 9.61 17.47
N ILE A 337 0.51 8.42 18.06
CA ILE A 337 0.26 7.19 17.31
C ILE A 337 -1.25 6.88 17.33
N SER A 338 -1.85 6.78 16.14
CA SER A 338 -3.23 6.31 15.95
C SER A 338 -3.27 5.10 15.01
N ILE A 339 -4.22 4.19 15.25
CA ILE A 339 -4.39 2.95 14.49
C ILE A 339 -5.74 2.98 13.80
N ALA A 340 -5.79 2.68 12.51
CA ALA A 340 -7.02 2.34 11.78
C ALA A 340 -6.92 0.91 11.23
N LEU A 341 -8.07 0.26 11.01
CA LEU A 341 -8.13 -1.09 10.45
C LEU A 341 -8.93 -1.08 9.16
N ASP A 342 -8.66 -2.03 8.27
CA ASP A 342 -9.46 -2.24 7.07
C ASP A 342 -9.51 -3.72 6.66
N LEU A 343 -10.53 -4.11 5.91
CA LEU A 343 -10.58 -5.37 5.20
C LEU A 343 -10.39 -5.10 3.72
N PHE A 344 -9.51 -5.86 3.11
CA PHE A 344 -9.19 -5.64 1.72
C PHE A 344 -8.97 -6.99 1.03
N GLU A 345 -9.50 -7.06 -0.18
CA GLU A 345 -9.18 -8.07 -1.16
C GLU A 345 -7.93 -7.56 -1.87
N GLU A 346 -6.78 -8.13 -1.59
CA GLU A 346 -5.60 -7.80 -2.39
C GLU A 346 -4.64 -8.97 -2.40
N ALA A 347 -4.00 -9.13 -3.56
CA ALA A 347 -2.58 -8.86 -3.53
C ALA A 347 -1.80 -10.02 -2.94
N GLY A 348 -1.53 -11.10 -3.66
CA GLY A 348 -0.48 -11.98 -3.17
C GLY A 348 0.77 -11.13 -2.85
N VAL A 349 1.56 -11.57 -1.89
CA VAL A 349 2.72 -10.82 -1.43
C VAL A 349 3.88 -11.13 -2.35
N TYR A 350 4.56 -10.09 -2.84
CA TYR A 350 5.79 -10.32 -3.61
C TYR A 350 6.75 -11.23 -2.83
N SER A 351 7.16 -12.31 -3.48
CA SER A 351 8.04 -13.34 -2.93
C SER A 351 9.16 -13.60 -3.93
N GLU A 352 10.40 -13.41 -3.46
CA GLU A 352 11.60 -13.74 -4.24
C GLU A 352 11.65 -15.23 -4.61
N LEU A 353 10.92 -16.09 -3.87
CA LEU A 353 10.77 -17.50 -4.21
C LEU A 353 10.12 -17.69 -5.58
N GLY A 354 9.22 -16.80 -6.01
CA GLY A 354 8.62 -16.90 -7.34
C GLY A 354 9.58 -16.54 -8.47
N GLN A 355 10.64 -15.75 -8.21
CA GLN A 355 11.73 -15.60 -9.19
C GLN A 355 12.58 -16.88 -9.30
N ALA A 356 12.73 -17.62 -8.21
CA ALA A 356 13.54 -18.83 -8.17
C ALA A 356 12.78 -20.10 -8.66
N LEU A 357 11.47 -20.18 -8.39
CA LEU A 357 10.64 -21.38 -8.60
C LEU A 357 9.57 -21.21 -9.69
N GLY A 358 9.27 -19.97 -10.10
CA GLY A 358 8.18 -19.67 -11.02
C GLY A 358 6.79 -19.77 -10.38
N ASP A 359 5.78 -19.94 -11.22
CA ASP A 359 4.37 -20.04 -10.80
C ASP A 359 4.04 -21.46 -10.35
N TRP A 360 3.43 -21.59 -9.18
CA TRP A 360 3.16 -22.88 -8.55
C TRP A 360 2.13 -22.80 -7.43
N LEU A 361 1.39 -23.88 -7.20
CA LEU A 361 0.43 -24.01 -6.10
C LEU A 361 1.01 -24.82 -4.95
N TYR A 362 0.77 -24.37 -3.71
CA TYR A 362 1.22 -25.09 -2.51
C TYR A 362 0.43 -26.40 -2.34
N PRO A 363 1.02 -27.43 -1.69
CA PRO A 363 0.33 -28.70 -1.47
C PRO A 363 -0.67 -28.64 -0.30
N THR A 364 -1.22 -27.47 0.00
CA THR A 364 -2.18 -27.21 1.08
C THR A 364 -3.54 -26.84 0.51
N ASP A 365 -4.58 -26.87 1.37
CA ASP A 365 -5.96 -26.59 1.00
C ASP A 365 -6.44 -27.53 -0.15
N ASP A 366 -7.25 -27.02 -1.08
CA ASP A 366 -7.76 -27.76 -2.24
C ASP A 366 -7.05 -27.37 -3.55
N ARG A 367 -5.92 -26.65 -3.45
CA ARG A 367 -5.09 -26.22 -4.59
C ARG A 367 -5.88 -25.51 -5.69
N GLY A 368 -7.04 -24.95 -5.37
CA GLY A 368 -7.87 -24.25 -6.35
C GLY A 368 -8.37 -25.17 -7.46
N TYR A 369 -8.55 -26.46 -7.18
CA TYR A 369 -9.22 -27.34 -8.13
C TYR A 369 -10.60 -26.80 -8.48
N ILE A 370 -10.94 -26.88 -9.76
CA ILE A 370 -12.24 -26.48 -10.28
C ILE A 370 -13.15 -27.70 -10.32
N VAL A 371 -14.36 -27.55 -9.77
CA VAL A 371 -15.41 -28.57 -9.75
C VAL A 371 -16.69 -28.01 -10.38
N PRO A 372 -17.58 -28.84 -10.95
CA PRO A 372 -18.80 -28.35 -11.57
C PRO A 372 -19.75 -27.74 -10.55
N ASP A 373 -20.44 -26.68 -10.98
CA ASP A 373 -21.60 -26.09 -10.33
C ASP A 373 -22.86 -26.30 -11.21
N ASP A 374 -24.00 -25.76 -10.79
CA ASP A 374 -25.23 -25.83 -11.56
C ASP A 374 -25.16 -25.02 -12.88
N GLY A 375 -25.49 -25.66 -14.00
CA GLY A 375 -25.54 -25.03 -15.32
C GLY A 375 -24.16 -24.58 -15.85
N LEU A 376 -24.11 -23.37 -16.43
CA LEU A 376 -22.91 -22.74 -17.00
C LEU A 376 -22.03 -22.10 -15.92
N ALA A 377 -21.76 -22.85 -14.85
CA ALA A 377 -20.94 -22.39 -13.73
C ALA A 377 -20.01 -23.50 -13.23
N ALA A 378 -18.98 -23.09 -12.52
CA ALA A 378 -18.05 -23.95 -11.80
C ALA A 378 -17.66 -23.31 -10.45
N ILE A 379 -17.07 -24.09 -9.55
CA ILE A 379 -16.55 -23.61 -8.28
C ILE A 379 -15.04 -23.85 -8.27
N ALA A 380 -14.27 -22.78 -8.07
CA ALA A 380 -12.86 -22.87 -7.79
C ALA A 380 -12.64 -23.02 -6.28
N LEU A 381 -12.11 -24.17 -5.85
CA LEU A 381 -11.97 -24.50 -4.43
C LEU A 381 -10.89 -23.66 -3.72
N LYS A 382 -10.75 -23.85 -2.41
CA LYS A 382 -9.80 -23.13 -1.55
C LYS A 382 -8.35 -23.34 -2.01
N ARG A 383 -7.50 -22.30 -1.93
CA ARG A 383 -6.17 -22.34 -2.57
C ARG A 383 -5.11 -21.45 -1.95
N SER A 384 -3.86 -21.85 -2.18
CA SER A 384 -2.65 -21.12 -1.82
C SER A 384 -1.56 -21.39 -2.87
N GLY A 385 -0.71 -20.42 -3.16
CA GLY A 385 0.34 -20.56 -4.18
C GLY A 385 1.10 -19.26 -4.46
N ILE A 386 1.91 -19.27 -5.52
CA ILE A 386 2.60 -18.10 -6.06
C ILE A 386 2.32 -18.03 -7.57
N VAL A 387 1.96 -16.85 -8.05
CA VAL A 387 1.83 -16.52 -9.48
C VAL A 387 2.52 -15.19 -9.72
N ALA A 388 3.30 -15.05 -10.78
CA ALA A 388 4.04 -13.85 -11.14
C ALA A 388 4.84 -13.27 -9.97
N SER A 389 5.60 -14.12 -9.26
CA SER A 389 6.34 -13.75 -8.03
C SER A 389 5.49 -13.22 -6.88
N THR A 390 4.20 -13.54 -6.86
CA THR A 390 3.21 -12.96 -5.93
C THR A 390 2.49 -14.09 -5.21
N SER A 391 2.69 -14.20 -3.89
CA SER A 391 2.29 -15.33 -3.04
C SER A 391 0.96 -15.08 -2.32
N PHE A 392 -0.03 -15.93 -2.57
CA PHE A 392 -1.35 -15.88 -1.94
C PHE A 392 -1.56 -17.10 -1.04
N LEU A 393 -2.28 -16.90 0.07
CA LEU A 393 -2.50 -17.93 1.10
C LEU A 393 -3.98 -18.00 1.46
N LYS A 394 -4.51 -19.24 1.49
CA LYS A 394 -5.85 -19.62 1.96
C LYS A 394 -6.99 -18.81 1.35
N VAL A 395 -6.87 -18.48 0.07
CA VAL A 395 -7.94 -17.83 -0.70
C VAL A 395 -9.16 -18.76 -0.70
N GLY A 396 -10.32 -18.22 -0.32
CA GLY A 396 -11.58 -18.95 -0.20
C GLY A 396 -12.06 -19.58 -1.51
N ALA A 397 -12.99 -20.53 -1.39
CA ALA A 397 -13.68 -21.05 -2.57
C ALA A 397 -14.47 -19.92 -3.24
N SER A 398 -14.45 -19.87 -4.56
CA SER A 398 -15.06 -18.79 -5.35
C SER A 398 -15.78 -19.35 -6.56
N PRO A 399 -16.94 -18.79 -6.92
CA PRO A 399 -17.65 -19.22 -8.12
C PRO A 399 -16.97 -18.71 -9.39
N LEU A 400 -17.15 -19.47 -10.46
CA LEU A 400 -16.73 -19.14 -11.81
C LEU A 400 -17.98 -19.15 -12.70
N TYR A 401 -18.41 -17.97 -13.12
CA TYR A 401 -19.60 -17.77 -13.94
C TYR A 401 -19.23 -17.50 -15.41
N GLU A 402 -20.26 -17.35 -16.24
CA GLU A 402 -20.15 -16.91 -17.64
C GLU A 402 -19.41 -17.89 -18.57
N LEU A 403 -19.50 -19.20 -18.28
CA LEU A 403 -19.04 -20.19 -19.25
C LEU A 403 -19.86 -20.10 -20.54
N ASP A 404 -19.17 -20.06 -21.67
CA ASP A 404 -19.83 -20.05 -22.98
C ASP A 404 -20.53 -21.38 -23.23
N ILE A 405 -21.71 -21.29 -23.85
CA ILE A 405 -22.50 -22.44 -24.25
C ILE A 405 -21.80 -23.23 -25.36
N ASN A 406 -21.74 -24.56 -25.23
CA ASN A 406 -21.22 -25.46 -26.26
C ASN A 406 -19.80 -25.12 -26.75
N THR A 407 -18.93 -24.73 -25.82
CA THR A 407 -17.57 -24.27 -26.12
C THR A 407 -16.54 -25.16 -25.43
N ALA A 408 -15.59 -25.65 -26.21
CA ALA A 408 -14.43 -26.38 -25.72
C ALA A 408 -13.28 -25.42 -25.39
N ASN A 409 -12.36 -25.86 -24.53
CA ASN A 409 -11.07 -25.20 -24.26
C ASN A 409 -11.16 -23.78 -23.69
N GLN A 410 -12.18 -23.49 -22.89
CA GLN A 410 -12.30 -22.23 -22.16
C GLN A 410 -11.24 -22.18 -21.07
N LYS A 411 -10.48 -21.08 -20.97
CA LYS A 411 -9.34 -20.98 -20.05
C LYS A 411 -9.77 -20.35 -18.73
N ALA A 412 -9.52 -21.03 -17.62
CA ALA A 412 -9.59 -20.44 -16.29
C ALA A 412 -8.18 -19.97 -15.89
N ALA A 413 -7.97 -18.66 -15.84
CA ALA A 413 -6.71 -18.05 -15.43
C ALA A 413 -6.69 -17.84 -13.91
N ILE A 414 -5.50 -17.88 -13.31
CA ILE A 414 -5.21 -17.50 -11.93
C ILE A 414 -4.18 -16.37 -11.90
N ASN A 415 -4.40 -15.35 -11.08
CA ASN A 415 -3.48 -14.20 -10.95
C ASN A 415 -2.66 -14.28 -9.65
N GLY A 416 -1.79 -13.28 -9.44
CA GLY A 416 -0.99 -13.10 -8.22
C GLY A 416 -1.79 -13.02 -6.91
N ASP A 417 -3.09 -12.72 -6.97
CA ASP A 417 -3.99 -12.65 -5.80
C ASP A 417 -4.58 -14.00 -5.43
N GLY A 418 -4.37 -15.00 -6.30
CA GLY A 418 -5.10 -16.25 -6.27
C GLY A 418 -6.55 -16.10 -6.73
N ALA A 419 -6.95 -15.02 -7.38
CA ALA A 419 -8.27 -14.93 -8.01
C ALA A 419 -8.31 -15.82 -9.26
N ILE A 420 -9.39 -16.58 -9.46
CA ILE A 420 -9.60 -17.43 -10.63
C ILE A 420 -10.78 -16.89 -11.44
N TYR A 421 -10.59 -16.69 -12.75
CA TYR A 421 -11.60 -16.14 -13.66
C TYR A 421 -11.42 -16.68 -15.09
N LEU A 422 -12.46 -16.55 -15.92
CA LEU A 422 -12.39 -16.93 -17.34
C LEU A 422 -11.58 -15.90 -18.14
N ARG A 423 -10.77 -16.39 -19.08
CA ARG A 423 -9.91 -15.56 -19.93
C ARG A 423 -10.20 -15.77 -21.41
N ASP A 424 -10.81 -14.76 -22.03
CA ASP A 424 -11.02 -14.68 -23.47
C ASP A 424 -9.73 -14.19 -24.17
N GLY A 425 -8.79 -15.10 -24.40
CA GLY A 425 -7.58 -14.83 -25.18
C GLY A 425 -6.30 -15.42 -24.59
N ASP A 426 -5.19 -14.71 -24.79
CA ASP A 426 -3.90 -15.07 -24.23
C ASP A 426 -3.77 -14.62 -22.77
N LEU A 427 -3.07 -15.43 -21.98
CA LEU A 427 -2.75 -15.14 -20.59
C LEU A 427 -1.85 -13.90 -20.53
N GLN A 428 -2.09 -13.04 -19.55
CA GLN A 428 -1.23 -11.89 -19.29
C GLN A 428 0.05 -12.30 -18.55
N PRO A 429 1.12 -11.47 -18.57
CA PRO A 429 2.37 -11.78 -17.85
C PRO A 429 2.22 -11.95 -16.33
N ALA A 430 1.12 -11.48 -15.74
CA ALA A 430 0.79 -11.60 -14.32
C ALA A 430 -0.20 -12.75 -14.00
N GLU A 431 -0.45 -13.62 -14.99
CA GLU A 431 -1.44 -14.69 -14.92
C GLU A 431 -0.80 -16.03 -15.28
N ALA A 432 -1.30 -17.10 -14.65
CA ALA A 432 -1.04 -18.47 -15.03
C ALA A 432 -2.36 -19.17 -15.41
N LEU A 433 -2.28 -20.25 -16.19
CA LEU A 433 -3.46 -21.07 -16.49
C LEU A 433 -3.75 -21.97 -15.29
N ARG A 434 -4.95 -21.91 -14.70
CA ARG A 434 -5.34 -22.86 -13.65
C ARG A 434 -5.93 -24.14 -14.22
N ALA A 435 -6.84 -24.00 -15.17
CA ALA A 435 -7.56 -25.12 -15.77
C ALA A 435 -8.09 -24.81 -17.18
N ILE A 436 -8.40 -25.87 -17.92
CA ILE A 436 -9.15 -25.82 -19.17
C ILE A 436 -10.53 -26.45 -18.97
N LEU A 437 -11.57 -25.72 -19.36
CA LEU A 437 -12.97 -26.05 -19.16
C LEU A 437 -13.67 -26.28 -20.51
N GLY A 438 -14.68 -27.16 -20.51
CA GLY A 438 -15.49 -27.42 -21.70
C GLY A 438 -16.95 -27.68 -21.35
N THR A 439 -17.85 -27.17 -22.19
CA THR A 439 -19.31 -27.24 -22.07
C THR A 439 -19.91 -27.90 -23.32
N VAL A 440 -19.24 -28.88 -23.92
CA VAL A 440 -19.61 -29.42 -25.24
C VAL A 440 -20.81 -30.37 -25.14
N ALA A 441 -21.77 -30.26 -26.06
CA ALA A 441 -22.90 -31.17 -26.11
C ALA A 441 -22.48 -32.62 -26.46
N GLY A 442 -23.13 -33.61 -25.86
CA GLY A 442 -22.85 -35.03 -26.10
C GLY A 442 -23.40 -35.97 -25.04
N ASP A 443 -23.22 -37.27 -25.26
CA ASP A 443 -23.66 -38.32 -24.33
C ASP A 443 -22.50 -38.85 -23.47
N SER A 444 -22.76 -39.08 -22.19
CA SER A 444 -21.83 -39.75 -21.29
C SER A 444 -21.73 -41.24 -21.59
N TYR A 445 -20.82 -41.92 -20.89
CA TYR A 445 -20.85 -43.39 -20.78
C TYR A 445 -22.22 -43.87 -20.31
N ALA A 446 -22.70 -44.95 -20.90
CA ALA A 446 -23.89 -45.64 -20.42
C ALA A 446 -23.59 -46.47 -19.15
N SER A 447 -24.62 -46.67 -18.33
CA SER A 447 -24.60 -47.63 -17.22
C SER A 447 -24.45 -49.06 -17.74
N ALA A 448 -24.09 -49.99 -16.85
CA ALA A 448 -24.29 -51.40 -17.14
C ALA A 448 -25.77 -51.70 -17.39
N TRP A 449 -26.05 -52.74 -18.19
CA TRP A 449 -27.39 -53.27 -18.36
C TRP A 449 -27.96 -53.76 -17.03
N SER A 450 -29.23 -53.44 -16.78
CA SER A 450 -29.98 -53.95 -15.63
C SER A 450 -30.08 -55.48 -15.68
N LEU A 451 -30.45 -56.07 -14.55
CA LEU A 451 -30.96 -57.44 -14.58
C LEU A 451 -32.17 -57.51 -15.54
N PRO A 452 -32.33 -58.63 -16.29
CA PRO A 452 -33.48 -58.79 -17.16
C PRO A 452 -34.79 -58.76 -16.38
N VAL A 453 -35.78 -58.04 -16.91
CA VAL A 453 -37.15 -58.02 -16.39
C VAL A 453 -38.08 -58.71 -17.38
N THR A 454 -38.91 -59.61 -16.87
CA THR A 454 -39.91 -60.30 -17.69
C THR A 454 -41.12 -59.41 -17.94
N VAL A 455 -41.35 -59.04 -19.19
CA VAL A 455 -42.54 -58.31 -19.65
C VAL A 455 -43.56 -59.34 -20.16
N SER A 456 -44.76 -59.32 -19.57
CA SER A 456 -45.85 -60.26 -19.85
C SER A 456 -47.09 -59.52 -20.36
N GLY A 457 -47.49 -59.78 -21.61
CA GLY A 457 -48.63 -59.10 -22.22
C GLY A 457 -48.37 -57.62 -22.51
N THR A 458 -49.37 -56.75 -22.31
CA THR A 458 -49.29 -55.30 -22.59
C THR A 458 -48.80 -54.54 -21.36
N GLN A 459 -47.49 -54.53 -21.14
CA GLN A 459 -46.86 -53.90 -19.99
C GLN A 459 -45.91 -52.78 -20.43
N ALA A 460 -45.75 -51.77 -19.57
CA ALA A 460 -44.71 -50.75 -19.67
C ALA A 460 -43.51 -51.15 -18.83
N VAL A 461 -42.37 -50.48 -19.00
CA VAL A 461 -41.19 -50.67 -18.14
C VAL A 461 -40.92 -49.36 -17.40
N GLN A 462 -40.86 -49.43 -16.08
CA GLN A 462 -40.35 -48.35 -15.25
C GLN A 462 -38.87 -48.60 -14.98
N ILE A 463 -38.05 -47.60 -15.26
CA ILE A 463 -36.60 -47.62 -15.04
C ILE A 463 -36.30 -46.70 -13.87
N THR A 464 -35.61 -47.21 -12.86
CA THR A 464 -34.99 -46.40 -11.80
C THR A 464 -33.53 -46.20 -12.14
N CYS A 465 -33.15 -44.95 -12.42
CA CYS A 465 -31.78 -44.54 -12.65
C CYS A 465 -31.13 -44.13 -11.32
N THR A 466 -29.93 -44.65 -11.03
CA THR A 466 -29.14 -44.26 -9.86
C THR A 466 -28.03 -43.29 -10.25
N TYR A 467 -28.00 -42.13 -9.60
CA TYR A 467 -27.06 -41.06 -9.87
C TYR A 467 -25.95 -41.01 -8.82
N PRO A 468 -24.73 -40.54 -9.18
CA PRO A 468 -23.65 -40.34 -8.22
C PRO A 468 -23.83 -39.03 -7.41
N SER A 469 -25.05 -38.78 -6.91
CA SER A 469 -25.43 -37.57 -6.16
C SER A 469 -26.30 -37.91 -4.96
N ASN A 470 -26.29 -37.05 -3.94
CA ASN A 470 -27.18 -37.14 -2.79
C ASN A 470 -28.26 -36.04 -2.76
N GLY A 471 -28.37 -35.22 -3.82
CA GLY A 471 -29.30 -34.08 -3.90
C GLY A 471 -28.74 -32.76 -3.38
N THR A 472 -27.50 -32.75 -2.88
CA THR A 472 -26.78 -31.54 -2.46
C THR A 472 -25.38 -31.48 -3.08
N THR A 473 -24.71 -32.62 -3.19
CA THR A 473 -23.35 -32.77 -3.72
C THR A 473 -23.24 -34.07 -4.51
N ALA A 474 -22.34 -34.10 -5.47
CA ALA A 474 -22.06 -35.27 -6.29
C ALA A 474 -20.61 -35.76 -6.17
N THR A 475 -20.39 -36.97 -6.65
CA THR A 475 -19.09 -37.62 -6.74
C THR A 475 -18.60 -37.62 -8.18
N ILE A 476 -17.45 -37.01 -8.44
CA ILE A 476 -16.78 -37.09 -9.73
C ILE A 476 -16.26 -38.52 -9.91
N ARG A 477 -16.44 -39.10 -11.10
CA ARG A 477 -16.06 -40.50 -11.37
C ARG A 477 -14.57 -40.75 -11.08
N ALA A 478 -14.26 -41.90 -10.48
CA ALA A 478 -12.90 -42.24 -10.04
C ALA A 478 -11.91 -42.50 -11.18
N ASP A 479 -12.42 -42.74 -12.39
CA ASP A 479 -11.65 -42.95 -13.62
C ASP A 479 -11.59 -41.71 -14.52
N TYR A 480 -11.97 -40.53 -14.02
CA TYR A 480 -11.84 -39.27 -14.75
C TYR A 480 -10.35 -38.92 -14.91
N PRO A 481 -9.86 -38.54 -16.12
CA PRO A 481 -8.44 -38.36 -16.38
C PRO A 481 -7.90 -36.99 -15.91
N ASP A 482 -8.16 -36.64 -14.65
CA ASP A 482 -7.70 -35.40 -14.02
C ASP A 482 -7.49 -35.59 -12.50
N ALA A 483 -6.81 -34.65 -11.85
CA ALA A 483 -6.55 -34.68 -10.41
C ALA A 483 -7.83 -34.64 -9.55
N ILE A 484 -8.96 -34.21 -10.10
CA ILE A 484 -10.28 -34.20 -9.42
C ILE A 484 -11.01 -35.56 -9.43
N ALA A 485 -10.38 -36.62 -9.93
CA ALA A 485 -10.97 -37.96 -9.94
C ALA A 485 -11.39 -38.44 -8.54
N GLY A 486 -12.65 -38.85 -8.37
CA GLY A 486 -13.16 -39.34 -7.10
C GLY A 486 -13.51 -38.28 -6.05
N VAL A 487 -13.38 -36.99 -6.37
CA VAL A 487 -13.77 -35.90 -5.45
C VAL A 487 -15.25 -36.05 -5.07
N THR A 488 -15.52 -36.05 -3.77
CA THR A 488 -16.85 -36.24 -3.16
C THR A 488 -17.17 -35.07 -2.24
N GLY A 489 -18.41 -34.58 -2.24
CA GLY A 489 -18.89 -33.57 -1.28
C GLY A 489 -18.54 -32.12 -1.63
N LYS A 490 -17.90 -31.87 -2.79
CA LYS A 490 -17.50 -30.52 -3.25
C LYS A 490 -18.12 -30.10 -4.58
N ALA A 491 -18.44 -31.06 -5.45
CA ALA A 491 -19.01 -30.83 -6.77
C ALA A 491 -20.55 -30.84 -6.72
N LYS A 492 -21.21 -30.07 -7.60
CA LYS A 492 -22.65 -30.16 -7.85
C LYS A 492 -22.98 -31.09 -9.01
N PHE A 493 -24.15 -31.72 -8.94
CA PHE A 493 -24.63 -32.60 -10.00
C PHE A 493 -25.24 -31.80 -11.13
N ASN A 494 -24.49 -31.61 -12.21
CA ASN A 494 -24.89 -30.76 -13.34
C ASN A 494 -25.38 -31.45 -14.65
N PRO A 495 -25.58 -32.78 -14.76
CA PRO A 495 -26.22 -33.35 -15.96
C PRO A 495 -27.65 -32.82 -16.18
N PRO A 496 -28.00 -32.28 -17.36
CA PRO A 496 -29.33 -31.70 -17.58
C PRO A 496 -30.38 -32.72 -18.02
N LEU A 497 -29.98 -33.77 -18.74
CA LEU A 497 -30.86 -34.77 -19.32
C LEU A 497 -30.32 -36.20 -19.10
N VAL A 498 -31.24 -37.16 -19.15
CA VAL A 498 -30.94 -38.60 -19.23
C VAL A 498 -31.50 -39.17 -20.53
N THR A 499 -30.72 -40.05 -21.14
CA THR A 499 -31.15 -40.89 -22.27
C THR A 499 -31.23 -42.34 -21.81
N LEU A 500 -32.36 -42.98 -22.07
CA LEU A 500 -32.65 -44.36 -21.66
C LEU A 500 -32.45 -45.31 -22.84
N PHE A 501 -31.93 -46.50 -22.56
CA PHE A 501 -31.74 -47.58 -23.51
C PHE A 501 -32.49 -48.81 -23.06
N LEU A 502 -33.23 -49.45 -23.96
CA LEU A 502 -33.86 -50.74 -23.73
C LEU A 502 -33.40 -51.75 -24.78
N THR A 503 -33.23 -53.00 -24.38
CA THR A 503 -32.98 -54.11 -25.31
C THR A 503 -33.83 -55.32 -24.97
N ASP A 504 -34.27 -56.03 -26.01
CA ASP A 504 -34.91 -57.35 -25.93
C ASP A 504 -33.93 -58.50 -26.25
N GLY A 505 -32.64 -58.19 -26.34
CA GLY A 505 -31.58 -59.12 -26.75
C GLY A 505 -31.38 -59.23 -28.27
N THR A 506 -32.21 -58.57 -29.08
CA THR A 506 -32.06 -58.51 -30.55
C THR A 506 -31.84 -57.10 -31.07
N GLU A 507 -32.52 -56.10 -30.52
CA GLU A 507 -32.33 -54.69 -30.87
C GLU A 507 -32.11 -53.82 -29.63
N ILE A 508 -31.41 -52.69 -29.80
CA ILE A 508 -31.25 -51.66 -28.77
C ILE A 508 -32.03 -50.42 -29.21
N ARG A 509 -32.91 -49.92 -28.34
CA ARG A 509 -33.68 -48.70 -28.58
C ARG A 509 -33.32 -47.59 -27.61
N ARG A 510 -33.09 -46.40 -28.16
CA ARG A 510 -32.75 -45.14 -27.49
C ARG A 510 -33.99 -44.27 -27.30
N PHE A 511 -34.18 -43.75 -26.09
CA PHE A 511 -35.28 -42.87 -25.71
C PHE A 511 -34.71 -41.61 -25.06
N GLU A 512 -35.03 -40.43 -25.60
CA GLU A 512 -34.45 -39.15 -25.22
C GLU A 512 -35.49 -38.20 -24.59
N GLY A 513 -35.01 -37.07 -24.04
CA GLY A 513 -35.87 -35.97 -23.60
C GLY A 513 -36.30 -36.03 -22.13
N PHE A 514 -35.62 -36.81 -21.29
CA PHE A 514 -35.92 -36.91 -19.87
C PHE A 514 -35.06 -35.94 -19.07
N SER A 515 -35.68 -34.98 -18.38
CA SER A 515 -34.97 -34.04 -17.50
C SER A 515 -34.49 -34.70 -16.21
N VAL A 516 -33.27 -34.34 -15.83
CA VAL A 516 -32.67 -34.75 -14.55
C VAL A 516 -33.20 -33.88 -13.43
N VAL A 517 -33.48 -34.52 -12.29
CA VAL A 517 -33.69 -33.87 -11.01
C VAL A 517 -32.60 -34.37 -10.07
N ASP A 518 -31.85 -33.46 -9.44
CA ASP A 518 -30.77 -33.83 -8.53
C ASP A 518 -31.30 -34.66 -7.34
N GLY A 519 -30.60 -35.74 -7.04
CA GLY A 519 -30.98 -36.75 -6.06
C GLY A 519 -30.25 -38.07 -6.28
N ALA A 520 -30.43 -39.04 -5.38
CA ALA A 520 -29.78 -40.34 -5.48
C ALA A 520 -30.38 -41.23 -6.58
N THR A 521 -31.69 -41.14 -6.82
CA THR A 521 -32.38 -41.91 -7.84
C THR A 521 -33.53 -41.13 -8.47
N GLN A 522 -33.84 -41.45 -9.73
CA GLN A 522 -35.01 -40.92 -10.43
C GLN A 522 -35.69 -42.02 -11.25
N ASN A 523 -37.02 -42.00 -11.29
CA ASN A 523 -37.83 -43.00 -12.00
C ASN A 523 -38.38 -42.44 -13.32
N PHE A 524 -38.27 -43.22 -14.39
CA PHE A 524 -38.83 -42.92 -15.71
C PHE A 524 -39.68 -44.08 -16.22
N LEU A 525 -40.71 -43.80 -17.01
CA LEU A 525 -41.62 -44.80 -17.56
C LEU A 525 -41.52 -44.81 -19.08
N ILE A 526 -41.32 -46.00 -19.66
CA ILE A 526 -41.44 -46.23 -21.10
C ILE A 526 -42.64 -47.15 -21.35
N ASP A 527 -43.68 -46.61 -21.96
CA ASP A 527 -44.91 -47.32 -22.31
C ASP A 527 -45.04 -47.63 -23.81
N ASN A 528 -44.18 -47.01 -24.64
CA ASN A 528 -44.20 -47.15 -26.08
C ASN A 528 -42.83 -47.54 -26.67
N TRP A 529 -42.61 -48.82 -26.98
CA TRP A 529 -41.41 -49.34 -27.63
C TRP A 529 -41.05 -48.60 -28.94
N ASN A 530 -42.07 -48.26 -29.73
CA ASN A 530 -41.90 -47.64 -31.04
C ASN A 530 -41.53 -46.16 -30.98
N SER A 531 -41.57 -45.51 -29.80
CA SER A 531 -41.05 -44.15 -29.66
C SER A 531 -39.52 -44.13 -29.55
N GLY A 532 -38.88 -45.28 -29.35
CA GLY A 532 -37.42 -45.39 -29.28
C GLY A 532 -36.79 -45.55 -30.67
N VAL A 533 -35.63 -44.94 -30.86
CA VAL A 533 -34.82 -45.01 -32.08
C VAL A 533 -33.87 -46.20 -32.01
N LEU A 534 -33.79 -46.99 -33.07
CA LEU A 534 -32.88 -48.13 -33.18
C LEU A 534 -31.42 -47.65 -33.23
N ILE A 535 -30.55 -48.23 -32.40
CA ILE A 535 -29.10 -47.99 -32.39
C ILE A 535 -28.34 -49.32 -32.41
N GLU A 536 -27.08 -49.27 -32.87
CA GLU A 536 -26.22 -50.47 -32.97
C GLU A 536 -25.49 -50.76 -31.65
N ASP A 537 -24.97 -49.72 -30.98
CA ASP A 537 -24.18 -49.84 -29.75
C ASP A 537 -24.51 -48.71 -28.76
N LEU A 538 -24.20 -48.92 -27.48
CA LEU A 538 -24.31 -47.89 -26.44
C LEU A 538 -23.24 -46.79 -26.63
N PRO A 539 -23.49 -45.54 -26.17
CA PRO A 539 -22.52 -44.45 -26.27
C PRO A 539 -21.17 -44.76 -25.60
N ASP A 540 -20.09 -44.46 -26.32
CA ASP A 540 -18.69 -44.57 -25.88
C ASP A 540 -17.96 -43.24 -26.13
N PRO A 541 -18.08 -42.25 -25.23
CA PRO A 541 -17.46 -40.94 -25.43
C PRO A 541 -15.96 -40.94 -25.12
N ALA A 542 -15.30 -39.80 -25.34
CA ALA A 542 -13.92 -39.60 -24.92
C ALA A 542 -13.75 -39.73 -23.39
N ALA A 543 -12.59 -40.18 -22.95
CA ALA A 543 -12.34 -40.46 -21.52
C ALA A 543 -12.53 -39.22 -20.61
N ASN A 544 -12.25 -38.02 -21.13
CA ASN A 544 -12.39 -36.73 -20.47
C ASN A 544 -13.77 -36.09 -20.64
N PHE A 545 -14.74 -36.78 -21.24
CA PHE A 545 -16.10 -36.29 -21.41
C PHE A 545 -17.01 -36.82 -20.28
N SER A 546 -17.81 -35.92 -19.71
CA SER A 546 -18.67 -36.12 -18.54
C SER A 546 -17.89 -36.40 -17.25
N LEU A 547 -18.03 -35.47 -16.29
CA LEU A 547 -17.47 -35.62 -14.93
C LEU A 547 -18.17 -36.71 -14.13
N PHE A 548 -19.42 -37.01 -14.47
CA PHE A 548 -20.27 -37.96 -13.77
C PHE A 548 -20.48 -39.23 -14.59
N ARG A 549 -20.65 -40.35 -13.89
CA ARG A 549 -20.94 -41.65 -14.50
C ARG A 549 -22.24 -42.23 -13.92
N PRO A 550 -23.16 -42.74 -14.76
CA PRO A 550 -24.32 -43.51 -14.30
C PRO A 550 -23.90 -44.69 -13.40
N GLU A 551 -24.45 -44.79 -12.18
CA GLU A 551 -24.08 -45.87 -11.25
C GLU A 551 -24.78 -47.20 -11.57
N GLY A 552 -26.03 -47.14 -12.05
CA GLY A 552 -26.78 -48.33 -12.44
C GLY A 552 -28.25 -48.07 -12.75
N ALA A 553 -28.84 -48.97 -13.52
CA ALA A 553 -30.27 -48.98 -13.82
C ALA A 553 -30.93 -50.22 -13.21
N THR A 554 -32.13 -50.05 -12.68
CA THR A 554 -33.04 -51.17 -12.38
C THR A 554 -34.34 -51.00 -13.15
N ALA A 555 -34.93 -52.11 -13.59
CA ALA A 555 -36.12 -52.11 -14.41
C ALA A 555 -37.20 -52.99 -13.79
N ILE A 556 -38.44 -52.50 -13.77
CA ILE A 556 -39.62 -53.29 -13.38
C ILE A 556 -40.70 -53.20 -14.46
N ALA A 557 -41.34 -54.34 -14.76
CA ALA A 557 -42.50 -54.37 -15.63
C ALA A 557 -43.73 -53.88 -14.85
N THR A 558 -44.45 -52.91 -15.42
CA THR A 558 -45.62 -52.28 -14.81
C THR A 558 -46.81 -52.28 -15.77
N ALA A 559 -47.97 -51.79 -15.34
CA ALA A 559 -49.20 -51.85 -16.12
C ALA A 559 -49.14 -51.04 -17.44
N THR A 560 -50.10 -51.34 -18.32
CA THR A 560 -50.36 -50.83 -19.68
C THR A 560 -49.20 -50.15 -20.43
N GLY A 561 -48.60 -50.90 -21.34
CA GLY A 561 -47.67 -50.43 -22.38
C GLY A 561 -47.62 -51.40 -23.55
N ASN A 562 -46.79 -51.11 -24.55
CA ASN A 562 -46.57 -51.97 -25.73
C ASN A 562 -45.13 -52.53 -25.84
N ILE A 563 -44.41 -52.61 -24.72
CA ILE A 563 -43.07 -53.18 -24.67
C ILE A 563 -43.11 -54.66 -25.12
N PRO A 564 -42.16 -55.16 -25.93
CA PRO A 564 -42.15 -56.54 -26.39
C PRO A 564 -42.22 -57.54 -25.25
N VAL A 565 -43.01 -58.60 -25.45
CA VAL A 565 -43.09 -59.71 -24.50
C VAL A 565 -41.76 -60.47 -24.53
N GLY A 566 -41.11 -60.60 -23.37
CA GLY A 566 -39.79 -61.21 -23.27
C GLY A 566 -38.99 -60.70 -22.08
N GLU A 567 -37.69 -60.97 -22.11
CA GLU A 567 -36.72 -60.43 -21.17
C GLU A 567 -36.21 -59.09 -21.70
N ILE A 568 -36.49 -58.01 -20.96
CA ILE A 568 -36.04 -56.66 -21.29
C ILE A 568 -34.96 -56.23 -20.31
N GLN A 569 -33.91 -55.59 -20.80
CA GLN A 569 -32.89 -54.93 -19.97
C GLN A 569 -32.88 -53.44 -20.24
N ALA A 570 -32.53 -52.66 -19.22
CA ALA A 570 -32.43 -51.20 -19.31
C ALA A 570 -31.01 -50.72 -18.98
N ALA A 571 -30.56 -49.67 -19.66
CA ALA A 571 -29.36 -48.90 -19.32
C ALA A 571 -29.68 -47.42 -19.53
N PHE A 572 -28.82 -46.52 -19.04
CA PHE A 572 -28.97 -45.08 -19.31
C PHE A 572 -27.64 -44.36 -19.37
N CYS A 573 -27.61 -43.21 -20.01
CA CYS A 573 -26.51 -42.25 -19.94
C CYS A 573 -27.04 -40.85 -19.61
N PHE A 574 -26.13 -39.95 -19.27
CA PHE A 574 -26.40 -38.52 -19.20
C PHE A 574 -26.22 -37.90 -20.58
N THR A 575 -27.09 -36.96 -20.94
CA THR A 575 -27.00 -36.21 -22.18
C THR A 575 -26.85 -34.73 -21.86
N TYR A 576 -25.82 -34.12 -22.44
CA TYR A 576 -25.45 -32.72 -22.27
C TYR A 576 -25.87 -31.93 -23.51
N THR A 577 -26.57 -30.81 -23.32
CA THR A 577 -27.04 -29.93 -24.41
C THR A 577 -26.05 -28.82 -24.77
N GLY A 578 -25.00 -28.68 -23.95
CA GLY A 578 -24.00 -27.63 -24.04
C GLY A 578 -24.15 -26.51 -23.00
N GLU A 579 -25.18 -26.58 -22.16
CA GLU A 579 -25.50 -25.60 -21.11
C GLU A 579 -24.94 -25.97 -19.72
N SER A 580 -23.96 -26.86 -19.70
CA SER A 580 -23.41 -27.40 -18.45
C SER A 580 -22.00 -27.91 -18.68
N LEU A 581 -21.17 -27.84 -17.64
CA LEU A 581 -19.77 -28.24 -17.70
C LEU A 581 -19.63 -29.76 -17.96
N THR A 582 -18.89 -30.11 -19.00
CA THR A 582 -18.69 -31.49 -19.47
C THR A 582 -17.26 -31.99 -19.32
N SER A 583 -16.29 -31.10 -19.23
CA SER A 583 -14.87 -31.45 -19.08
C SER A 583 -14.09 -30.38 -18.33
N ILE A 584 -13.16 -30.82 -17.49
CA ILE A 584 -12.17 -30.02 -16.75
C ILE A 584 -10.80 -30.71 -16.90
N SER A 585 -9.73 -29.93 -17.11
CA SER A 585 -8.35 -30.38 -17.03
C SER A 585 -7.50 -29.39 -16.23
N HIS A 586 -6.74 -29.90 -15.27
CA HIS A 586 -5.71 -29.21 -14.50
C HIS A 586 -4.29 -29.70 -14.87
N ALA A 587 -4.16 -30.44 -15.97
CA ALA A 587 -2.90 -31.07 -16.33
C ALA A 587 -1.82 -30.05 -16.74
N GLU A 588 -0.61 -30.20 -16.20
CA GLU A 588 0.57 -29.42 -16.62
C GLU A 588 0.87 -29.60 -18.11
N ALA A 589 0.54 -30.77 -18.69
CA ALA A 589 0.68 -31.03 -20.12
C ALA A 589 -0.19 -30.11 -20.99
N ASP A 590 -1.28 -29.58 -20.43
CA ASP A 590 -2.18 -28.62 -21.08
C ASP A 590 -1.75 -27.16 -20.81
N GLY A 591 -0.61 -26.95 -20.14
CA GLY A 591 -0.07 -25.63 -19.79
C GLY A 591 -0.59 -25.08 -18.46
N CYS A 592 -1.27 -25.90 -17.65
CA CYS A 592 -1.72 -25.48 -16.32
C CYS A 592 -0.55 -25.29 -15.34
N ILE A 593 -0.75 -24.40 -14.37
CA ILE A 593 0.20 -24.07 -13.30
C ILE A 593 0.67 -25.32 -12.56
N HIS A 594 1.96 -25.36 -12.22
CA HIS A 594 2.57 -26.49 -11.54
C HIS A 594 2.02 -26.67 -10.12
N GLU A 595 1.82 -27.91 -9.70
CA GLU A 595 1.42 -28.23 -8.32
C GLU A 595 2.59 -28.81 -7.53
N ALA A 596 2.97 -28.13 -6.45
CA ALA A 596 4.05 -28.56 -5.58
C ALA A 596 3.74 -29.93 -4.95
N LYS A 597 4.76 -30.81 -4.92
CA LYS A 597 4.68 -32.13 -4.29
C LYS A 597 5.26 -32.19 -2.87
N LEU A 598 5.93 -31.12 -2.41
CA LEU A 598 6.61 -31.02 -1.12
C LEU A 598 6.02 -29.87 -0.29
N THR A 599 5.84 -30.10 1.01
CA THR A 599 5.33 -29.09 1.96
C THR A 599 6.33 -27.96 2.18
N LEU A 600 5.87 -26.79 2.65
CA LEU A 600 6.75 -25.64 2.95
C LEU A 600 7.90 -26.01 3.91
N ALA A 601 7.65 -26.90 4.88
CA ALA A 601 8.66 -27.40 5.80
C ALA A 601 9.70 -28.32 5.14
N GLU A 602 9.26 -29.19 4.21
CA GLU A 602 10.17 -30.02 3.40
C GLU A 602 10.98 -29.16 2.43
N MET A 603 10.42 -28.02 2.00
CA MET A 603 11.09 -27.06 1.15
C MET A 603 12.03 -26.12 1.88
N GLU A 604 11.77 -25.73 3.12
CA GLU A 604 12.77 -25.05 3.96
C GLU A 604 13.95 -25.96 4.27
N ALA A 605 13.69 -27.25 4.54
CA ALA A 605 14.74 -28.27 4.68
C ALA A 605 15.51 -28.49 3.36
N ALA A 606 14.82 -28.43 2.22
CA ALA A 606 15.46 -28.50 0.91
C ALA A 606 16.24 -27.21 0.58
N ALA A 607 15.72 -26.01 0.89
CA ALA A 607 16.36 -24.72 0.63
C ALA A 607 17.66 -24.54 1.42
N GLN A 608 17.71 -24.99 2.68
CA GLN A 608 18.97 -25.10 3.45
C GLN A 608 19.98 -26.04 2.76
N SER A 609 19.49 -27.06 2.05
CA SER A 609 20.32 -27.99 1.28
C SER A 609 20.73 -27.44 -0.10
N TRP A 610 20.10 -26.35 -0.58
CA TRP A 610 20.34 -25.75 -1.90
C TRP A 610 21.39 -24.63 -1.86
N SER A 611 21.54 -23.96 -0.72
CA SER A 611 22.57 -22.92 -0.50
C SER A 611 23.95 -23.48 -0.14
N THR A 612 24.03 -24.76 0.23
CA THR A 612 25.27 -25.35 0.76
C THR A 612 26.08 -26.01 -0.37
N PRO A 613 27.34 -25.57 -0.64
CA PRO A 613 28.17 -26.20 -1.66
C PRO A 613 28.42 -27.69 -1.36
N VAL A 614 28.28 -28.55 -2.38
CA VAL A 614 28.47 -30.01 -2.24
C VAL A 614 29.79 -30.44 -2.85
N ALA A 615 30.55 -31.30 -2.17
CA ALA A 615 31.78 -31.86 -2.74
C ALA A 615 31.47 -32.74 -3.96
N GLU A 616 32.33 -32.71 -4.97
CA GLU A 616 32.15 -33.46 -6.23
C GLU A 616 31.99 -34.98 -6.00
N SER A 617 32.62 -35.51 -4.95
CA SER A 617 32.46 -36.90 -4.52
C SER A 617 31.10 -37.19 -3.88
N GLY A 618 30.43 -36.19 -3.31
CA GLY A 618 29.14 -36.32 -2.62
C GLY A 618 27.91 -36.05 -3.50
N ILE A 619 28.09 -35.62 -4.75
CA ILE A 619 26.97 -35.34 -5.68
C ILE A 619 26.15 -36.60 -5.98
N VAL A 620 26.82 -37.75 -6.05
CA VAL A 620 26.21 -39.06 -6.30
C VAL A 620 25.32 -39.52 -5.13
N ASP A 621 25.65 -39.06 -3.92
CA ASP A 621 25.01 -39.49 -2.67
C ASP A 621 23.87 -38.56 -2.22
N ILE A 622 23.50 -37.57 -3.05
CA ILE A 622 22.37 -36.67 -2.74
C ILE A 622 21.07 -37.51 -2.68
N PRO A 623 20.32 -37.49 -1.56
CA PRO A 623 19.10 -38.28 -1.41
C PRO A 623 18.02 -37.90 -2.41
N GLN A 624 17.21 -38.86 -2.87
CA GLN A 624 16.13 -38.64 -3.84
C GLN A 624 15.16 -37.51 -3.44
N GLY A 625 14.83 -37.38 -2.15
CA GLY A 625 13.94 -36.33 -1.66
C GLY A 625 14.53 -34.92 -1.68
N ALA A 626 15.85 -34.79 -1.89
CA ALA A 626 16.55 -33.50 -1.93
C ALA A 626 16.81 -33.00 -3.37
N ILE A 627 16.34 -33.73 -4.39
CA ILE A 627 16.59 -33.45 -5.80
C ILE A 627 15.29 -33.03 -6.48
N VAL A 628 15.28 -31.83 -7.08
CA VAL A 628 14.17 -31.31 -7.89
C VAL A 628 14.60 -31.23 -9.35
N ALA A 629 13.66 -31.38 -10.29
CA ALA A 629 13.92 -31.19 -11.72
C ALA A 629 14.51 -29.80 -12.00
N TRP A 630 15.58 -29.75 -12.79
CA TRP A 630 16.31 -28.53 -13.17
C TRP A 630 16.92 -27.73 -12.02
N GLN A 631 17.01 -28.34 -10.84
CA GLN A 631 17.65 -27.73 -9.69
C GLN A 631 19.11 -27.38 -9.97
N THR A 632 19.52 -26.15 -9.64
CA THR A 632 20.92 -25.72 -9.69
C THR A 632 21.59 -25.81 -8.31
N ARG A 633 22.88 -26.15 -8.27
CA ARG A 633 23.74 -26.15 -7.07
C ARG A 633 25.14 -25.68 -7.44
N ARG A 634 25.96 -25.38 -6.43
CA ARG A 634 27.40 -25.19 -6.60
C ARG A 634 28.17 -26.35 -5.99
N THR A 635 29.22 -26.78 -6.67
CA THR A 635 30.19 -27.68 -6.05
C THR A 635 31.12 -26.91 -5.11
N THR A 636 31.86 -27.62 -4.24
CA THR A 636 32.89 -26.98 -3.41
C THR A 636 34.01 -26.32 -4.22
N SER A 637 34.24 -26.74 -5.47
CA SER A 637 35.16 -26.05 -6.39
C SER A 637 34.53 -24.85 -7.12
N GLY A 638 33.28 -24.51 -6.82
CA GLY A 638 32.57 -23.36 -7.36
C GLY A 638 31.90 -23.59 -8.72
N LYS A 639 31.89 -24.83 -9.24
CA LYS A 639 31.22 -25.15 -10.50
C LYS A 639 29.70 -25.15 -10.32
N PRO A 640 28.93 -24.45 -11.17
CA PRO A 640 27.48 -24.61 -11.18
C PRO A 640 27.12 -25.96 -11.79
N ILE A 641 26.19 -26.68 -11.15
CA ILE A 641 25.64 -27.95 -11.63
C ILE A 641 24.13 -27.87 -11.65
N VAL A 642 23.49 -28.53 -12.62
CA VAL A 642 22.04 -28.59 -12.80
C VAL A 642 21.55 -30.04 -12.86
N TYR A 643 20.46 -30.37 -12.16
CA TYR A 643 19.84 -31.69 -12.25
C TYR A 643 18.89 -31.78 -13.44
N SER A 644 19.27 -32.46 -14.51
CA SER A 644 18.38 -32.73 -15.64
C SER A 644 17.57 -34.00 -15.39
N PRO A 645 16.22 -33.94 -15.28
CA PRO A 645 15.37 -35.12 -15.07
C PRO A 645 15.27 -36.02 -16.31
N VAL A 646 15.69 -35.52 -17.48
CA VAL A 646 15.57 -36.19 -18.79
C VAL A 646 16.89 -36.74 -19.32
N SER A 647 18.04 -36.30 -18.78
CA SER A 647 19.34 -36.73 -19.28
C SER A 647 19.65 -38.19 -18.94
N THR A 648 20.20 -38.92 -19.91
CA THR A 648 20.71 -40.30 -19.76
C THR A 648 22.22 -40.38 -19.97
N ALA A 649 22.93 -39.24 -19.97
CA ALA A 649 24.37 -39.18 -20.21
C ALA A 649 25.16 -40.10 -19.25
N GLU A 650 26.26 -40.67 -19.72
CA GLU A 650 27.11 -41.55 -18.89
C GLU A 650 27.77 -40.76 -17.76
N HIS A 651 27.84 -41.37 -16.57
CA HIS A 651 28.52 -40.78 -15.41
C HIS A 651 30.03 -40.71 -15.68
N ASP A 652 30.62 -39.52 -15.64
CA ASP A 652 32.06 -39.30 -15.88
C ASP A 652 32.80 -38.83 -14.61
N GLY A 653 32.08 -38.48 -13.54
CA GLY A 653 32.63 -37.99 -12.28
C GLY A 653 33.22 -36.57 -12.34
N VAL A 654 33.09 -35.87 -13.48
CA VAL A 654 33.72 -34.56 -13.74
C VAL A 654 32.71 -33.53 -14.24
N SER A 655 31.81 -33.91 -15.15
CA SER A 655 30.81 -33.06 -15.81
C SER A 655 29.40 -33.62 -15.68
N VAL A 656 29.26 -34.91 -15.40
CA VAL A 656 28.02 -35.68 -15.32
C VAL A 656 28.07 -36.61 -14.11
N TRP A 657 27.14 -36.44 -13.18
CA TRP A 657 26.96 -37.34 -12.04
C TRP A 657 25.56 -37.97 -12.04
N LYS A 658 25.52 -39.29 -12.23
CA LYS A 658 24.34 -40.11 -11.96
C LYS A 658 24.12 -40.28 -10.45
N PRO A 659 22.91 -40.02 -9.90
CA PRO A 659 22.59 -40.34 -8.50
C PRO A 659 22.69 -41.84 -8.21
N ALA A 660 23.12 -42.22 -7.00
CA ALA A 660 23.35 -43.61 -6.60
C ALA A 660 22.09 -44.49 -6.71
N TYR A 661 20.91 -43.90 -6.51
CA TYR A 661 19.62 -44.61 -6.53
C TYR A 661 19.05 -44.85 -7.94
N LYS A 662 19.72 -44.38 -9.00
CA LYS A 662 19.27 -44.51 -10.40
C LYS A 662 20.04 -45.60 -11.15
N LEU A 663 19.34 -46.40 -11.97
CA LEU A 663 19.98 -47.32 -12.93
C LEU A 663 20.57 -46.54 -14.11
N ASP A 664 21.51 -47.15 -14.84
CA ASP A 664 22.15 -46.49 -16.00
C ASP A 664 21.14 -46.17 -17.11
N SER A 665 20.09 -46.99 -17.24
CA SER A 665 18.97 -46.78 -18.16
C SER A 665 17.99 -45.69 -17.74
N ASP A 666 18.00 -45.29 -16.46
CA ASP A 666 17.00 -44.35 -15.94
C ASP A 666 17.40 -42.90 -16.26
N PRO A 667 16.47 -42.05 -16.70
CA PRO A 667 16.74 -40.63 -16.88
C PRO A 667 16.89 -39.91 -15.52
N GLY A 668 17.77 -38.90 -15.50
CA GLY A 668 18.13 -38.12 -14.30
C GLY A 668 19.65 -38.03 -14.09
N ARG A 669 20.28 -36.89 -14.38
CA ARG A 669 21.72 -36.64 -14.16
C ARG A 669 21.96 -35.22 -13.63
N TRP A 670 22.93 -35.07 -12.73
CA TRP A 670 23.56 -33.77 -12.46
C TRP A 670 24.55 -33.47 -13.57
N LEU A 671 24.44 -32.31 -14.19
CA LEU A 671 25.26 -31.84 -15.29
C LEU A 671 25.98 -30.56 -14.86
N VAL A 672 27.24 -30.35 -15.23
CA VAL A 672 27.84 -29.02 -15.07
C VAL A 672 27.11 -28.06 -16.00
N ASP A 673 26.63 -26.96 -15.41
CA ASP A 673 26.00 -25.87 -16.15
C ASP A 673 27.10 -25.09 -16.89
N ASN A 674 27.48 -25.61 -18.06
CA ASN A 674 28.34 -24.94 -19.01
C ASN A 674 27.50 -24.04 -19.90
N THR A 675 26.63 -23.19 -19.34
CA THR A 675 26.05 -22.08 -20.10
C THR A 675 27.22 -21.26 -20.67
N GLN A 676 27.61 -21.58 -21.91
CA GLN A 676 28.63 -20.85 -22.65
C GLN A 676 28.17 -19.40 -22.66
N LYS A 677 29.03 -18.48 -22.21
CA LYS A 677 28.75 -17.05 -22.37
C LYS A 677 28.71 -16.75 -23.87
N VAL A 678 27.51 -16.75 -24.44
CA VAL A 678 27.24 -16.10 -25.71
C VAL A 678 27.32 -14.61 -25.43
N LEU A 679 28.47 -14.00 -25.74
CA LEU A 679 28.61 -12.55 -25.72
C LEU A 679 27.77 -12.00 -26.88
N LEU A 680 26.61 -11.42 -26.55
CA LEU A 680 25.67 -10.91 -27.55
C LEU A 680 26.15 -9.56 -28.13
N THR A 681 26.53 -9.66 -29.41
CA THR A 681 26.34 -8.71 -30.52
C THR A 681 27.05 -7.36 -30.51
N GLY A 682 28.01 -7.22 -31.41
CA GLY A 682 28.46 -5.96 -31.99
C GLY A 682 28.64 -6.12 -33.52
N GLU A 683 28.61 -5.01 -34.26
CA GLU A 683 28.90 -5.03 -35.71
C GLU A 683 30.39 -5.33 -36.01
N ASN A 684 31.27 -5.09 -35.04
CA ASN A 684 32.71 -5.23 -35.19
C ASN A 684 33.20 -6.61 -34.75
N PRO A 685 34.27 -7.15 -35.37
CA PRO A 685 34.86 -8.42 -34.96
C PRO A 685 35.46 -8.32 -33.54
N PRO A 686 35.44 -9.40 -32.75
CA PRO A 686 35.97 -9.40 -31.39
C PRO A 686 37.49 -9.16 -31.41
N THR A 687 38.00 -8.39 -30.45
CA THR A 687 39.44 -8.12 -30.33
C THR A 687 40.12 -9.22 -29.50
N SER A 688 41.45 -9.36 -29.61
CA SER A 688 42.19 -10.44 -28.93
C SER A 688 42.07 -10.44 -27.39
N GLY A 689 41.70 -9.29 -26.80
CA GLY A 689 41.42 -9.13 -25.37
C GLY A 689 40.03 -9.56 -24.90
N ASP A 690 39.08 -9.78 -25.82
CA ASP A 690 37.69 -10.10 -25.46
C ASP A 690 37.54 -11.61 -25.20
N GLY A 691 36.85 -12.01 -24.13
CA GLY A 691 36.46 -13.41 -23.84
C GLY A 691 37.57 -14.34 -23.30
N SER A 692 37.16 -15.50 -22.78
CA SER A 692 37.99 -16.62 -22.32
C SER A 692 38.01 -17.78 -23.33
N GLU A 693 38.96 -18.70 -23.21
CA GLU A 693 39.05 -19.89 -24.09
C GLU A 693 37.76 -20.72 -24.01
N GLY A 694 37.17 -21.03 -25.17
CA GLY A 694 35.87 -21.71 -25.28
C GLY A 694 34.65 -20.79 -25.44
N ASP A 695 34.83 -19.46 -25.39
CA ASP A 695 33.75 -18.50 -25.63
C ASP A 695 33.36 -18.44 -27.11
N ILE A 696 32.08 -18.16 -27.36
CA ILE A 696 31.50 -17.98 -28.70
C ILE A 696 30.99 -16.55 -28.84
N TYR A 697 31.40 -15.87 -29.92
CA TYR A 697 30.97 -14.52 -30.26
C TYR A 697 30.15 -14.52 -31.54
N LEU A 698 29.00 -13.85 -31.52
CA LEU A 698 28.10 -13.73 -32.66
C LEU A 698 28.19 -12.31 -33.24
N GLN A 699 28.74 -12.19 -34.44
CA GLN A 699 28.83 -10.92 -35.17
C GLN A 699 27.73 -10.86 -36.23
N ILE A 700 26.91 -9.81 -36.14
CA ILE A 700 25.90 -9.52 -37.16
C ILE A 700 26.58 -8.70 -38.25
N ALA A 701 26.93 -9.35 -39.36
CA ALA A 701 27.54 -8.73 -40.52
C ALA A 701 26.55 -8.80 -41.69
N SER A 702 25.51 -7.94 -41.66
CA SER A 702 24.41 -7.96 -42.64
C SER A 702 24.91 -8.14 -44.09
N PRO A 703 24.52 -9.20 -44.82
CA PRO A 703 23.38 -10.10 -44.57
C PRO A 703 23.71 -11.42 -43.82
N ASP A 704 24.95 -11.62 -43.39
CA ASP A 704 25.43 -12.87 -42.81
C ASP A 704 25.53 -12.78 -41.27
N LEU A 705 25.31 -13.92 -40.61
CA LEU A 705 25.69 -14.10 -39.22
C LEU A 705 27.04 -14.85 -39.17
N LEU A 706 28.04 -14.21 -38.58
CA LEU A 706 29.39 -14.75 -38.41
C LEU A 706 29.55 -15.26 -36.96
N ILE A 707 29.93 -16.52 -36.80
CA ILE A 707 30.15 -17.17 -35.51
C ILE A 707 31.65 -17.34 -35.29
N TRP A 708 32.18 -16.70 -34.25
CA TRP A 708 33.57 -16.77 -33.84
C TRP A 708 33.71 -17.62 -32.58
N HIS A 709 34.80 -18.37 -32.47
CA HIS A 709 35.16 -19.19 -31.32
C HIS A 709 36.58 -18.86 -30.86
N LYS A 710 36.82 -18.85 -29.56
CA LYS A 710 38.15 -18.60 -28.98
C LYS A 710 38.86 -19.92 -28.71
N ASP A 711 39.66 -20.38 -29.69
CA ASP A 711 40.35 -21.69 -29.66
C ASP A 711 41.59 -21.73 -28.75
N THR A 712 42.20 -20.59 -28.42
CA THR A 712 43.32 -20.50 -27.46
C THR A 712 43.33 -19.13 -26.77
N ALA A 713 44.08 -18.98 -25.67
CA ALA A 713 44.15 -17.76 -24.85
C ALA A 713 44.48 -16.43 -25.58
N LEU A 714 44.77 -16.42 -26.89
CA LEU A 714 45.23 -15.22 -27.60
C LEU A 714 44.47 -14.83 -28.89
N ASP A 715 43.66 -15.67 -29.54
CA ASP A 715 42.99 -15.28 -30.80
C ASP A 715 41.60 -15.90 -31.02
N TRP A 716 40.72 -15.11 -31.66
CA TRP A 716 39.38 -15.51 -32.12
C TRP A 716 39.43 -16.08 -33.55
N ALA A 717 38.81 -17.24 -33.76
CA ALA A 717 38.70 -17.90 -35.05
C ALA A 717 37.26 -17.87 -35.56
N LEU A 718 37.04 -17.52 -36.84
CA LEU A 718 35.73 -17.61 -37.47
C LEU A 718 35.41 -19.09 -37.76
N VAL A 719 34.37 -19.62 -37.14
CA VAL A 719 33.98 -21.03 -37.24
C VAL A 719 32.91 -21.26 -38.29
N GLN A 720 31.95 -20.33 -38.41
CA GLN A 720 30.80 -20.53 -39.29
C GLN A 720 30.25 -19.22 -39.82
N THR A 721 29.92 -19.21 -41.11
CA THR A 721 29.11 -18.16 -41.76
C THR A 721 27.74 -18.74 -42.06
N ILE A 722 26.69 -18.14 -41.51
CA ILE A 722 25.30 -18.50 -41.82
C ILE A 722 24.76 -17.43 -42.76
N THR A 723 24.66 -17.79 -44.03
CA THR A 723 24.05 -16.95 -45.07
C THR A 723 22.54 -17.18 -45.10
N ALA A 724 21.76 -16.14 -44.86
CA ALA A 724 20.30 -16.22 -44.97
C ALA A 724 19.89 -16.46 -46.45
N PRO A 725 18.92 -17.37 -46.74
CA PRO A 725 18.42 -17.55 -48.09
C PRO A 725 17.64 -16.30 -48.50
N THR A 726 18.18 -15.55 -49.46
CA THR A 726 17.52 -14.35 -50.01
C THR A 726 16.43 -14.80 -50.99
N GLY A 727 15.19 -14.87 -50.51
CA GLY A 727 14.05 -14.63 -51.40
C GLY A 727 14.16 -13.21 -51.95
N ALA A 728 13.87 -13.01 -53.23
CA ALA A 728 13.98 -11.67 -53.85
C ALA A 728 13.16 -10.66 -53.02
N PRO A 729 13.76 -9.54 -52.56
CA PRO A 729 13.10 -8.60 -51.67
C PRO A 729 11.83 -8.06 -52.33
N GLY A 730 10.69 -8.26 -51.67
CA GLY A 730 9.48 -7.51 -51.98
C GLY A 730 9.78 -6.03 -51.77
N GLN A 731 9.81 -5.26 -52.86
CA GLN A 731 10.06 -3.82 -52.76
C GLN A 731 8.84 -3.16 -52.10
N ALA A 732 9.00 -2.66 -50.87
CA ALA A 732 7.95 -1.95 -50.14
C ALA A 732 7.55 -0.61 -50.80
N TYR A 733 8.40 -0.10 -51.70
CA TYR A 733 8.18 1.12 -52.48
C TYR A 733 8.99 1.12 -53.78
N THR A 734 8.63 1.98 -54.73
CA THR A 734 9.44 2.33 -55.92
C THR A 734 9.52 3.84 -56.09
N ASN A 735 10.38 4.36 -56.96
CA ASN A 735 10.48 5.79 -57.24
C ASN A 735 9.95 6.13 -58.63
N THR A 736 9.38 7.32 -58.80
CA THR A 736 9.09 7.87 -60.12
C THR A 736 10.38 8.20 -60.88
N THR A 737 10.42 7.87 -62.16
CA THR A 737 11.58 8.16 -63.03
C THR A 737 11.37 9.41 -63.89
N ALA A 738 10.14 9.91 -63.97
CA ALA A 738 9.78 11.15 -64.66
C ALA A 738 8.78 11.97 -63.83
N ALA A 739 8.77 13.28 -64.07
CA ALA A 739 7.74 14.16 -63.55
C ALA A 739 6.40 13.92 -64.28
N PHE A 740 5.27 14.18 -63.60
CA PHE A 740 3.94 14.12 -64.20
C PHE A 740 3.05 15.23 -63.66
N ILE A 741 1.99 15.56 -64.41
CA ILE A 741 1.00 16.56 -63.98
C ILE A 741 -0.12 15.86 -63.21
N GLN A 742 -0.42 16.35 -62.02
CA GLN A 742 -1.55 15.89 -61.21
C GLN A 742 -2.85 15.97 -62.04
N PRO A 743 -3.52 14.85 -62.33
CA PRO A 743 -4.75 14.86 -63.11
C PRO A 743 -5.92 15.40 -62.28
N ALA A 744 -7.01 15.78 -62.94
CA ALA A 744 -8.26 16.11 -62.25
C ALA A 744 -8.73 14.96 -61.35
N VAL A 745 -9.55 15.26 -60.34
CA VAL A 745 -10.16 14.22 -59.50
C VAL A 745 -10.94 13.24 -60.39
N ASN A 746 -10.77 11.94 -60.14
CA ASN A 746 -11.28 10.82 -60.94
C ASN A 746 -10.70 10.66 -62.36
N ALA A 747 -9.80 11.54 -62.80
CA ALA A 747 -9.05 11.35 -64.04
C ALA A 747 -7.79 10.49 -63.81
N THR A 748 -7.27 9.91 -64.90
CA THR A 748 -6.09 9.03 -64.87
C THR A 748 -4.83 9.75 -65.35
N VAL A 749 -3.68 9.30 -64.85
CA VAL A 749 -2.35 9.73 -65.31
C VAL A 749 -1.42 8.52 -65.41
N THR A 750 -0.56 8.51 -66.41
CA THR A 750 0.52 7.51 -66.52
C THR A 750 1.76 8.01 -65.81
N VAL A 751 2.25 7.24 -64.84
CA VAL A 751 3.43 7.57 -64.04
C VAL A 751 4.55 6.57 -64.37
N SER A 752 5.73 7.07 -64.74
CA SER A 752 6.92 6.26 -65.01
C SER A 752 7.63 5.87 -63.71
N LEU A 753 8.02 4.60 -63.58
CA LEU A 753 8.56 3.99 -62.36
C LEU A 753 9.93 3.37 -62.57
N ALA A 754 10.69 3.22 -61.49
CA ALA A 754 11.90 2.41 -61.49
C ALA A 754 11.59 0.90 -61.52
N ALA A 755 10.54 0.46 -60.80
CA ALA A 755 10.05 -0.92 -60.81
C ALA A 755 8.60 -1.02 -60.29
N GLY A 756 7.69 -1.64 -61.04
CA GLY A 756 6.26 -1.74 -60.68
C GLY A 756 5.72 -3.16 -60.49
N GLN A 757 6.58 -4.18 -60.37
CA GLN A 757 6.18 -5.60 -60.32
C GLN A 757 5.29 -5.97 -59.12
N TRP A 758 5.33 -5.17 -58.04
CA TRP A 758 4.53 -5.38 -56.83
C TRP A 758 3.15 -4.70 -56.90
N ILE A 759 2.90 -3.86 -57.91
CA ILE A 759 1.68 -3.05 -58.01
C ILE A 759 0.59 -3.86 -58.73
N ALA A 760 -0.58 -4.03 -58.08
CA ALA A 760 -1.72 -4.77 -58.64
C ALA A 760 -2.88 -3.83 -59.02
N THR A 761 -3.66 -4.21 -60.04
CA THR A 761 -4.88 -3.50 -60.43
C THR A 761 -5.85 -3.37 -59.26
N GLY A 762 -6.45 -2.19 -59.08
CA GLY A 762 -7.43 -1.93 -58.02
C GLY A 762 -6.83 -1.57 -56.66
N ALA A 763 -5.53 -1.82 -56.45
CA ALA A 763 -4.82 -1.42 -55.24
C ALA A 763 -4.79 0.10 -55.08
N THR A 764 -4.77 0.56 -53.82
CA THR A 764 -4.51 1.97 -53.51
C THR A 764 -3.02 2.16 -53.28
N VAL A 765 -2.45 3.22 -53.85
CA VAL A 765 -1.04 3.59 -53.69
C VAL A 765 -0.94 5.05 -53.28
N PHE A 766 0.07 5.36 -52.48
CA PHE A 766 0.43 6.73 -52.14
C PHE A 766 1.66 7.14 -52.94
N VAL A 767 1.59 8.30 -53.59
CA VAL A 767 2.70 8.92 -54.31
C VAL A 767 3.13 10.16 -53.54
N GLU A 768 4.39 10.18 -53.09
CA GLU A 768 4.97 11.29 -52.34
C GLU A 768 4.78 12.63 -53.07
N SER A 769 4.31 13.63 -52.33
CA SER A 769 3.97 14.99 -52.84
C SER A 769 2.79 15.07 -53.83
N ALA A 770 2.19 13.96 -54.25
CA ALA A 770 1.04 13.93 -55.17
C ALA A 770 -0.26 13.44 -54.52
N GLY A 771 -0.15 12.52 -53.56
CA GLY A 771 -1.28 11.99 -52.78
C GLY A 771 -1.67 10.56 -53.15
N TYR A 772 -2.91 10.19 -52.86
CA TYR A 772 -3.44 8.84 -53.00
C TYR A 772 -4.12 8.60 -54.34
N TYR A 773 -3.87 7.42 -54.90
CA TYR A 773 -4.37 7.00 -56.19
C TYR A 773 -4.85 5.56 -56.15
N GLN A 774 -5.77 5.21 -57.04
CA GLN A 774 -6.07 3.82 -57.34
C GLN A 774 -5.36 3.38 -58.61
N VAL A 775 -4.78 2.18 -58.60
CA VAL A 775 -4.15 1.57 -59.76
C VAL A 775 -5.21 1.13 -60.75
N VAL A 776 -5.21 1.72 -61.95
CA VAL A 776 -6.10 1.34 -63.06
C VAL A 776 -5.44 0.26 -63.91
N THR A 777 -4.17 0.46 -64.26
CA THR A 777 -3.41 -0.49 -65.08
C THR A 777 -1.98 -0.59 -64.54
N PRO A 778 -1.55 -1.74 -64.00
CA PRO A 778 -0.19 -1.94 -63.54
C PRO A 778 0.78 -2.16 -64.71
N GLY A 779 2.06 -1.97 -64.47
CA GLY A 779 3.13 -2.23 -65.42
C GLY A 779 4.49 -2.29 -64.75
N SER A 780 5.49 -2.87 -65.44
CA SER A 780 6.81 -3.12 -64.86
C SER A 780 7.67 -1.87 -64.67
N THR A 781 7.49 -0.85 -65.52
CA THR A 781 8.24 0.44 -65.50
C THR A 781 7.32 1.66 -65.65
N SER A 782 6.00 1.45 -65.67
CA SER A 782 4.99 2.51 -65.65
C SER A 782 3.69 1.99 -65.06
N VAL A 783 2.87 2.88 -64.50
CA VAL A 783 1.57 2.56 -63.93
C VAL A 783 0.55 3.63 -64.30
N VAL A 784 -0.68 3.23 -64.60
CA VAL A 784 -1.81 4.16 -64.79
C VAL A 784 -2.54 4.30 -63.47
N LEU A 785 -2.59 5.52 -62.95
CA LEU A 785 -3.16 5.86 -61.65
C LEU A 785 -4.38 6.77 -61.82
N ARG A 786 -5.46 6.48 -61.10
CA ARG A 786 -6.64 7.34 -60.99
C ARG A 786 -6.57 8.17 -59.71
N ASN A 787 -6.65 9.49 -59.83
CA ASN A 787 -6.65 10.39 -58.68
C ASN A 787 -7.96 10.24 -57.90
N LEU A 788 -7.88 9.78 -56.64
CA LEU A 788 -9.03 9.54 -55.77
C LEU A 788 -9.63 10.82 -55.18
N GLY A 789 -8.92 11.96 -55.28
CA GLY A 789 -9.43 13.26 -54.87
C GLY A 789 -9.51 13.47 -53.36
N TYR A 790 -8.73 12.74 -52.55
CA TYR A 790 -8.62 13.06 -51.13
C TYR A 790 -8.03 14.46 -50.94
N SER A 791 -8.40 15.13 -49.84
CA SER A 791 -7.96 16.48 -49.49
C SER A 791 -6.44 16.62 -49.38
N ALA A 792 -5.74 15.54 -49.03
CA ALA A 792 -4.28 15.49 -48.96
C ALA A 792 -3.58 15.38 -50.33
N ASN A 793 -4.32 15.19 -51.43
CA ASN A 793 -3.74 15.14 -52.77
C ASN A 793 -3.35 16.54 -53.25
N ALA A 794 -2.28 16.63 -54.03
CA ALA A 794 -1.91 17.88 -54.68
C ALA A 794 -3.07 18.39 -55.56
N ALA A 795 -3.19 19.71 -55.69
CA ALA A 795 -4.22 20.31 -56.53
C ALA A 795 -4.07 19.84 -58.00
N PRO A 796 -5.16 19.56 -58.74
CA PRO A 796 -5.08 19.27 -60.16
C PRO A 796 -4.25 20.32 -60.91
N SER A 797 -3.50 19.90 -61.93
CA SER A 797 -2.50 20.69 -62.67
C SER A 797 -1.17 20.99 -61.95
N THR A 798 -1.00 20.57 -60.69
CA THR A 798 0.30 20.65 -60.01
C THR A 798 1.34 19.76 -60.69
N ASN A 799 2.55 20.28 -60.92
CA ASN A 799 3.66 19.48 -61.44
C ASN A 799 4.32 18.67 -60.32
N ILE A 800 4.22 17.35 -60.40
CA ILE A 800 4.86 16.42 -59.48
C ILE A 800 6.23 16.08 -60.04
N LEU A 801 7.29 16.49 -59.34
CA LEU A 801 8.68 16.30 -59.79
C LEU A 801 9.08 14.82 -59.83
N THR A 802 10.21 14.50 -60.46
CA THR A 802 10.75 13.13 -60.48
C THR A 802 11.26 12.67 -59.10
N ASN A 803 11.59 11.39 -58.98
CA ASN A 803 12.10 10.71 -57.78
C ASN A 803 11.18 10.78 -56.56
N ARG A 804 9.85 10.71 -56.78
CA ARG A 804 8.86 10.56 -55.70
C ARG A 804 8.68 9.10 -55.35
N LYS A 805 8.62 8.78 -54.06
CA LYS A 805 8.31 7.43 -53.60
C LYS A 805 6.86 7.08 -53.89
N ILE A 806 6.63 5.85 -54.35
CA ILE A 806 5.33 5.22 -54.48
C ILE A 806 5.32 3.98 -53.61
N SER A 807 4.36 3.87 -52.69
CA SER A 807 4.18 2.72 -51.81
C SER A 807 2.74 2.22 -51.84
N ALA A 808 2.52 0.97 -51.43
CA ALA A 808 1.18 0.45 -51.19
C ALA A 808 0.50 1.24 -50.06
N SER A 809 -0.81 1.45 -50.17
CA SER A 809 -1.58 2.16 -49.15
C SER A 809 -3.01 1.62 -49.03
N GLY A 810 -3.68 1.92 -47.92
CA GLY A 810 -5.11 1.69 -47.73
C GLY A 810 -5.96 2.85 -48.25
N THR A 811 -7.28 2.71 -48.19
CA THR A 811 -8.19 3.87 -48.32
C THR A 811 -7.85 4.89 -47.24
N ALA A 812 -7.66 6.16 -47.61
CA ALA A 812 -7.36 7.19 -46.63
C ALA A 812 -8.50 7.28 -45.60
N GLY A 813 -8.17 7.26 -44.31
CA GLY A 813 -9.14 7.48 -43.25
C GLY A 813 -9.79 8.87 -43.40
N ALA A 814 -10.96 9.06 -42.79
CA ALA A 814 -11.61 10.36 -42.77
C ALA A 814 -10.63 11.41 -42.20
N THR A 815 -10.30 12.44 -42.99
CA THR A 815 -9.43 13.52 -42.54
C THR A 815 -10.14 14.32 -41.44
N GLY A 816 -9.72 14.14 -40.19
CA GLY A 816 -10.07 15.05 -39.11
C GLY A 816 -9.45 16.41 -39.40
N SER A 817 -10.26 17.37 -39.83
CA SER A 817 -9.81 18.74 -40.06
C SER A 817 -10.32 19.61 -38.91
N ILE A 818 -9.41 20.24 -38.18
CA ILE A 818 -9.71 21.47 -37.46
C ILE A 818 -8.71 22.48 -38.03
N SER A 819 -9.16 23.34 -38.94
CA SER A 819 -8.32 24.43 -39.43
C SER A 819 -8.17 25.48 -38.33
N ASP A 820 -7.11 26.29 -38.38
CA ASP A 820 -6.79 27.37 -37.43
C ASP A 820 -7.88 28.48 -37.36
N ALA A 821 -8.98 28.34 -38.11
CA ALA A 821 -10.16 29.19 -38.11
C ALA A 821 -11.47 28.46 -37.73
N ASP A 822 -11.44 27.16 -37.46
CA ASP A 822 -12.62 26.37 -37.08
C ASP A 822 -12.82 26.39 -35.58
N ARG A 823 -13.94 26.97 -35.15
CA ARG A 823 -14.42 26.81 -33.78
C ARG A 823 -14.88 25.37 -33.62
N LEU A 824 -14.35 24.67 -32.60
CA LEU A 824 -14.96 23.44 -32.11
C LEU A 824 -16.33 23.80 -31.49
N ILE A 825 -17.39 23.66 -32.28
CA ILE A 825 -18.77 23.86 -31.80
C ILE A 825 -19.26 22.54 -31.20
N LEU A 826 -19.20 22.44 -29.87
CA LEU A 826 -19.85 21.35 -29.14
C LEU A 826 -21.33 21.68 -28.97
N ASN A 827 -22.18 21.01 -29.76
CA ASN A 827 -23.62 21.15 -29.66
C ASN A 827 -24.13 20.69 -28.28
N LEU A 828 -25.16 21.37 -27.79
CA LEU A 828 -25.82 21.00 -26.53
C LEU A 828 -26.40 19.59 -26.67
N ILE A 829 -26.00 18.69 -25.78
CA ILE A 829 -26.55 17.34 -25.69
C ILE A 829 -27.26 17.16 -24.34
N SER A 830 -28.38 16.43 -24.35
CA SER A 830 -29.15 16.13 -23.14
C SER A 830 -28.56 14.95 -22.37
N THR A 831 -28.01 13.96 -23.09
CA THR A 831 -27.45 12.73 -22.53
C THR A 831 -25.93 12.69 -22.73
N PRO A 832 -25.15 12.42 -21.67
CA PRO A 832 -23.70 12.24 -21.77
C PRO A 832 -23.33 11.07 -22.71
N PRO A 833 -22.30 11.22 -23.56
CA PRO A 833 -21.88 10.16 -24.45
C PRO A 833 -21.17 9.04 -23.67
N THR A 834 -21.28 7.81 -24.15
CA THR A 834 -20.54 6.65 -23.65
C THR A 834 -19.18 6.57 -24.35
N VAL A 835 -18.12 6.21 -23.63
CA VAL A 835 -16.76 6.11 -24.16
C VAL A 835 -16.16 4.75 -23.84
N ALA A 836 -15.34 4.22 -24.74
CA ALA A 836 -14.63 2.95 -24.58
C ALA A 836 -13.47 3.11 -23.59
N VAL A 837 -13.02 2.00 -22.98
CA VAL A 837 -11.81 1.95 -22.12
C VAL A 837 -10.65 2.67 -22.83
N ASP A 838 -9.94 3.53 -22.10
CA ASP A 838 -8.87 4.43 -22.58
C ASP A 838 -9.29 5.67 -23.40
N GLN A 839 -10.58 6.01 -23.45
CA GLN A 839 -11.06 7.22 -24.13
C GLN A 839 -11.65 8.26 -23.16
N MET A 840 -11.56 9.52 -23.57
CA MET A 840 -12.21 10.66 -22.91
C MET A 840 -13.19 11.34 -23.86
N ALA A 841 -14.42 11.57 -23.39
CA ALA A 841 -15.39 12.39 -24.12
C ALA A 841 -15.35 13.83 -23.62
N VAL A 842 -15.30 14.77 -24.56
CA VAL A 842 -15.48 16.21 -24.32
C VAL A 842 -16.82 16.62 -24.93
N PHE A 843 -17.73 17.17 -24.12
CA PHE A 843 -19.08 17.52 -24.59
C PHE A 843 -19.65 18.74 -23.89
N ASN A 844 -20.67 19.34 -24.53
CA ASN A 844 -21.42 20.46 -23.97
C ASN A 844 -22.77 19.97 -23.43
N GLN A 845 -22.95 20.03 -22.11
CA GLN A 845 -24.22 19.70 -21.46
C GLN A 845 -24.61 20.82 -20.50
N GLY A 846 -25.79 21.40 -20.73
CA GLY A 846 -26.28 22.56 -19.97
C GLY A 846 -25.40 23.81 -20.15
N GLU A 847 -24.90 24.05 -21.38
CA GLU A 847 -24.00 25.17 -21.72
C GLU A 847 -22.64 25.15 -21.00
N LYS A 848 -22.26 24.00 -20.43
CA LYS A 848 -21.00 23.79 -19.72
C LYS A 848 -20.14 22.77 -20.44
N LEU A 849 -18.84 23.05 -20.52
CA LEU A 849 -17.85 22.11 -21.02
C LEU A 849 -17.63 21.01 -19.99
N LYS A 850 -17.88 19.77 -20.38
CA LYS A 850 -17.75 18.60 -19.51
C LYS A 850 -16.86 17.53 -20.12
N LEU A 851 -16.24 16.77 -19.24
CA LEU A 851 -15.43 15.60 -19.54
C LEU A 851 -16.08 14.36 -18.95
N ARG A 852 -15.96 13.23 -19.63
CA ARG A 852 -16.21 11.91 -19.06
C ARG A 852 -15.05 10.99 -19.39
N LYS A 853 -14.45 10.36 -18.38
CA LYS A 853 -13.47 9.29 -18.57
C LYS A 853 -14.19 7.94 -18.62
N ALA A 854 -13.67 7.02 -19.42
CA ALA A 854 -14.22 5.68 -19.50
C ALA A 854 -13.99 4.86 -18.22
N SER A 855 -12.88 5.10 -17.52
CA SER A 855 -12.47 4.32 -16.35
C SER A 855 -13.32 4.55 -15.11
N ASP A 856 -13.85 5.75 -14.90
CA ASP A 856 -14.66 6.10 -13.72
C ASP A 856 -16.13 6.41 -14.07
N GLY A 857 -16.45 6.63 -15.35
CA GLY A 857 -17.77 7.04 -15.80
C GLY A 857 -18.21 8.42 -15.29
N VAL A 858 -17.37 9.13 -14.54
CA VAL A 858 -17.68 10.37 -13.85
C VAL A 858 -17.70 11.52 -14.85
N ILE A 859 -18.70 12.38 -14.72
CA ILE A 859 -18.82 13.59 -15.53
C ILE A 859 -18.27 14.77 -14.75
N GLN A 860 -17.13 15.28 -15.19
CA GLN A 860 -16.48 16.43 -14.60
C GLN A 860 -16.83 17.70 -15.38
N THR A 861 -17.20 18.77 -14.67
CA THR A 861 -17.33 20.10 -15.28
C THR A 861 -15.96 20.79 -15.23
N ILE A 862 -15.44 21.24 -16.37
CA ILE A 862 -14.23 22.06 -16.41
C ILE A 862 -14.63 23.51 -16.06
N ALA A 863 -13.80 24.23 -15.31
CA ALA A 863 -14.09 25.57 -14.82
C ALA A 863 -14.70 26.50 -15.87
N VAL A 864 -15.69 27.29 -15.47
CA VAL A 864 -16.48 28.21 -16.30
C VAL A 864 -16.39 29.65 -15.78
N LEU A 865 -16.44 30.62 -16.69
CA LEU A 865 -16.24 32.05 -16.43
C LEU A 865 -17.37 32.74 -15.64
N GLU A 866 -18.56 32.13 -15.56
CA GLU A 866 -19.76 32.77 -14.97
C GLU A 866 -20.42 31.91 -13.86
N ALA A 867 -19.64 31.05 -13.20
CA ALA A 867 -20.12 30.31 -12.01
C ALA A 867 -19.04 30.24 -10.92
N PRO A 868 -19.43 30.19 -9.63
CA PRO A 868 -18.49 29.96 -8.54
C PRO A 868 -17.67 28.69 -8.79
N GLN A 869 -16.34 28.83 -8.74
CA GLN A 869 -15.40 27.71 -8.86
C GLN A 869 -14.91 27.31 -7.48
N THR A 870 -15.08 26.05 -7.10
CA THR A 870 -14.51 25.48 -5.87
C THR A 870 -13.30 24.64 -6.24
N PHE A 871 -12.10 25.05 -5.83
CA PHE A 871 -10.87 24.33 -6.09
C PHE A 871 -10.49 23.47 -4.89
N THR A 872 -10.24 22.18 -5.11
CA THR A 872 -9.81 21.23 -4.07
C THR A 872 -8.29 21.17 -3.89
N LYS A 873 -7.54 21.96 -4.67
CA LYS A 873 -6.08 22.13 -4.60
C LYS A 873 -5.70 23.59 -4.86
N ALA A 874 -4.54 24.02 -4.33
CA ALA A 874 -4.02 25.38 -4.52
C ALA A 874 -3.94 25.76 -6.01
N GLN A 875 -4.47 26.94 -6.34
CA GLN A 875 -4.39 27.50 -7.68
C GLN A 875 -3.41 28.67 -7.66
N SER A 876 -2.50 28.71 -8.63
CA SER A 876 -1.60 29.84 -8.83
C SER A 876 -2.06 30.63 -10.04
N VAL A 877 -2.30 31.94 -9.88
CA VAL A 877 -2.61 32.83 -10.99
C VAL A 877 -1.33 33.56 -11.40
N ARG A 878 -0.91 33.36 -12.65
CA ARG A 878 0.24 34.07 -13.23
C ARG A 878 -0.08 35.56 -13.34
N ALA A 879 0.76 36.41 -12.75
CA ALA A 879 0.53 37.85 -12.80
C ALA A 879 0.71 38.41 -14.22
N VAL A 880 -0.16 39.34 -14.60
CA VAL A 880 -0.07 40.14 -15.82
C VAL A 880 1.02 41.19 -15.65
N SER A 881 2.06 41.13 -16.50
CA SER A 881 3.13 42.12 -16.50
C SER A 881 2.65 43.44 -17.11
N LEU A 882 2.72 44.52 -16.33
CA LEU A 882 2.43 45.88 -16.76
C LEU A 882 3.70 46.55 -17.28
N THR A 883 3.53 47.44 -18.28
CA THR A 883 4.64 48.20 -18.86
C THR A 883 4.81 49.52 -18.11
N PRO A 884 6.02 49.86 -17.61
CA PRO A 884 6.23 51.15 -16.96
C PRO A 884 6.02 52.34 -17.90
N GLY A 885 5.24 53.31 -17.43
CA GLY A 885 4.79 54.51 -18.15
C GLY A 885 4.63 55.67 -17.17
N SER A 886 4.54 56.91 -17.62
CA SER A 886 4.16 58.03 -16.74
C SER A 886 2.75 57.83 -16.16
N THR A 887 1.92 57.09 -16.90
CA THR A 887 0.63 56.55 -16.47
C THR A 887 0.60 55.07 -16.83
N VAL A 888 0.16 54.22 -15.90
CA VAL A 888 0.01 52.77 -16.11
C VAL A 888 -1.46 52.39 -16.00
N ALA A 889 -1.97 51.78 -17.07
CA ALA A 889 -3.34 51.27 -17.16
C ALA A 889 -3.43 49.83 -16.63
N ILE A 890 -4.50 49.55 -15.89
CA ILE A 890 -4.83 48.21 -15.43
C ILE A 890 -6.15 47.81 -16.08
N ASP A 891 -6.11 46.71 -16.83
CA ASP A 891 -7.29 46.08 -17.41
C ASP A 891 -7.63 44.83 -16.60
N ALA A 892 -8.66 44.97 -15.74
CA ALA A 892 -9.13 43.92 -14.84
C ALA A 892 -9.75 42.72 -15.60
N THR A 893 -9.97 42.83 -16.92
CA THR A 893 -10.42 41.69 -17.74
C THR A 893 -9.28 40.71 -18.09
N LEU A 894 -8.02 41.15 -17.97
CA LEU A 894 -6.85 40.33 -18.31
C LEU A 894 -6.40 39.43 -17.14
N GLY A 895 -6.87 39.71 -15.93
CA GLY A 895 -6.55 38.92 -14.74
C GLY A 895 -6.89 39.64 -13.44
N ASN A 896 -6.67 38.96 -12.33
CA ASN A 896 -6.84 39.50 -10.99
C ASN A 896 -5.50 39.77 -10.28
N THR A 897 -4.37 39.43 -10.91
CA THR A 897 -3.03 39.64 -10.36
C THR A 897 -2.17 40.37 -11.38
N PHE A 898 -1.59 41.50 -11.00
CA PHE A 898 -0.79 42.37 -11.86
C PHE A 898 0.60 42.59 -11.26
N ALA A 899 1.60 42.82 -12.10
CA ALA A 899 2.96 43.09 -11.68
C ALA A 899 3.57 44.24 -12.50
N LEU A 900 4.09 45.27 -11.84
CA LEU A 900 4.76 46.40 -12.46
C LEU A 900 6.18 46.54 -11.90
N ASN A 901 7.17 46.56 -12.79
CA ASN A 901 8.52 47.00 -12.46
C ASN A 901 8.63 48.50 -12.72
N VAL A 902 8.72 49.29 -11.65
CA VAL A 902 8.70 50.75 -11.68
C VAL A 902 10.10 51.28 -11.99
N SER A 903 10.26 51.84 -13.18
CA SER A 903 11.52 52.45 -13.65
C SER A 903 11.43 53.97 -13.84
N GLN A 904 10.29 54.57 -13.48
CA GLN A 904 10.05 56.01 -13.54
C GLN A 904 8.88 56.39 -12.61
N THR A 905 8.80 57.67 -12.22
CA THR A 905 7.66 58.20 -11.47
C THR A 905 6.37 57.98 -12.26
N THR A 906 5.38 57.34 -11.65
CA THR A 906 4.23 56.74 -12.34
C THR A 906 2.92 57.07 -11.60
N LEU A 907 1.87 57.34 -12.36
CA LEU A 907 0.47 57.32 -11.91
C LEU A 907 -0.18 55.98 -12.27
N ILE A 908 -0.73 55.28 -11.30
CA ILE A 908 -1.60 54.12 -11.52
C ILE A 908 -3.00 54.64 -11.80
N SER A 909 -3.46 54.46 -13.04
CA SER A 909 -4.79 54.93 -13.46
C SER A 909 -5.93 54.08 -12.90
N ASN A 910 -7.15 54.59 -13.01
CA ASN A 910 -8.36 53.87 -12.65
C ASN A 910 -8.51 52.59 -13.49
N PRO A 911 -8.61 51.41 -12.85
CA PRO A 911 -8.72 50.16 -13.60
C PRO A 911 -10.03 50.06 -14.39
N THR A 912 -9.96 49.47 -15.59
CA THR A 912 -11.13 49.21 -16.43
C THR A 912 -11.59 47.76 -16.28
N GLY A 913 -12.89 47.50 -16.41
CA GLY A 913 -13.44 46.14 -16.40
C GLY A 913 -13.55 45.51 -15.02
N LEU A 914 -13.74 46.32 -13.98
CA LEU A 914 -13.95 45.85 -12.60
C LEU A 914 -15.25 45.05 -12.47
N ILE A 915 -15.22 44.01 -11.65
CA ILE A 915 -16.37 43.16 -11.32
C ILE A 915 -16.68 43.33 -9.83
N ASP A 916 -17.97 43.50 -9.50
CA ASP A 916 -18.45 43.58 -8.11
C ASP A 916 -18.10 42.30 -7.33
N GLY A 917 -17.49 42.46 -6.16
CA GLY A 917 -16.93 41.38 -5.34
C GLY A 917 -15.57 40.85 -5.81
N GLY A 918 -14.99 41.41 -6.88
CA GLY A 918 -13.67 41.00 -7.38
C GLY A 918 -12.53 41.38 -6.42
N VAL A 919 -11.61 40.43 -6.17
CA VAL A 919 -10.38 40.65 -5.41
C VAL A 919 -9.21 40.79 -6.37
N TYR A 920 -8.49 41.91 -6.27
CA TYR A 920 -7.38 42.26 -7.16
C TYR A 920 -6.07 42.43 -6.39
N TYR A 921 -4.99 41.90 -6.94
CA TYR A 921 -3.63 42.01 -6.43
C TYR A 921 -2.75 42.79 -7.40
N LEU A 922 -2.06 43.81 -6.91
CA LEU A 922 -1.08 44.58 -7.68
C LEU A 922 0.28 44.53 -6.98
N ARG A 923 1.27 43.93 -7.65
CA ARG A 923 2.67 43.88 -7.22
C ARG A 923 3.46 45.01 -7.86
N LEU A 924 4.04 45.89 -7.06
CA LEU A 924 4.84 47.02 -7.52
C LEU A 924 6.27 46.85 -7.03
N ARG A 925 7.24 46.70 -7.93
CA ARG A 925 8.66 46.60 -7.58
C ARG A 925 9.41 47.83 -8.10
N GLN A 926 10.05 48.60 -7.22
CA GLN A 926 11.00 49.63 -7.63
C GLN A 926 12.16 48.98 -8.39
N SER A 927 12.61 49.58 -9.48
CA SER A 927 13.84 49.12 -10.15
C SER A 927 15.08 49.34 -9.27
N GLY A 928 16.22 48.77 -9.64
CA GLY A 928 17.48 48.87 -8.89
C GLY A 928 18.01 50.31 -8.68
N ALA A 929 17.41 51.32 -9.33
CA ALA A 929 17.70 52.74 -9.07
C ALA A 929 16.83 53.36 -7.96
N GLY A 930 15.62 52.84 -7.74
CA GLY A 930 14.63 53.44 -6.84
C GLY A 930 14.29 54.91 -7.14
N SER A 931 13.79 55.61 -6.13
CA SER A 931 13.39 57.02 -6.09
C SER A 931 12.20 57.43 -6.96
N TYR A 932 11.42 56.46 -7.46
CA TYR A 932 10.26 56.74 -8.28
C TYR A 932 8.99 56.87 -7.44
N ALA A 933 8.35 58.04 -7.49
CA ALA A 933 7.07 58.24 -6.82
C ALA A 933 5.97 57.47 -7.56
N ILE A 934 5.07 56.85 -6.79
CA ILE A 934 3.91 56.14 -7.31
C ILE A 934 2.68 56.83 -6.73
N THR A 935 1.77 57.22 -7.59
CA THR A 935 0.50 57.87 -7.22
C THR A 935 -0.66 57.07 -7.80
N PHE A 936 -1.86 57.25 -7.26
CA PHE A 936 -3.07 56.52 -7.65
C PHE A 936 -4.17 57.52 -7.99
N GLU A 937 -5.01 57.18 -8.97
CA GLU A 937 -6.23 57.94 -9.28
C GLU A 937 -7.38 57.62 -8.31
N ASP A 938 -8.48 58.40 -8.41
CA ASP A 938 -9.54 58.48 -7.40
C ASP A 938 -10.37 57.21 -7.20
N ALA A 939 -10.33 56.22 -8.12
CA ALA A 939 -11.03 54.96 -7.92
C ALA A 939 -10.37 54.06 -6.86
N TRP A 940 -9.12 54.37 -6.47
CA TRP A 940 -8.41 53.68 -5.38
C TRP A 940 -8.77 54.30 -4.03
N VAL A 941 -9.73 53.69 -3.34
CA VAL A 941 -10.21 54.10 -2.01
C VAL A 941 -9.38 53.39 -0.95
N TRP A 942 -8.62 54.15 -0.16
CA TRP A 942 -7.72 53.60 0.85
C TRP A 942 -8.36 53.54 2.23
N GLU A 943 -8.02 52.54 3.05
CA GLU A 943 -8.59 52.32 4.39
C GLU A 943 -8.45 53.53 5.36
N LEU A 944 -7.52 54.47 5.09
CA LEU A 944 -7.30 55.69 5.88
C LEU A 944 -7.53 56.99 5.07
N ASP A 945 -8.37 56.95 4.02
CA ASP A 945 -8.72 58.07 3.14
C ASP A 945 -7.54 58.78 2.45
N THR A 946 -6.33 58.20 2.53
CA THR A 946 -5.10 58.72 1.93
C THR A 946 -4.25 57.57 1.40
N PRO A 947 -3.69 57.67 0.18
CA PRO A 947 -2.77 56.65 -0.33
C PRO A 947 -1.57 56.49 0.60
N PRO A 948 -1.10 55.25 0.86
CA PRO A 948 0.05 55.00 1.71
C PRO A 948 1.33 55.57 1.06
N ASN A 949 2.22 56.11 1.89
CA ASN A 949 3.54 56.55 1.44
C ASN A 949 4.40 55.33 1.07
N LEU A 950 4.42 54.96 -0.22
CA LEU A 950 5.22 53.85 -0.71
C LEU A 950 6.71 54.22 -0.70
N VAL A 951 7.52 53.48 0.07
CA VAL A 951 8.98 53.68 0.15
C VAL A 951 9.58 53.46 -1.25
N THR A 952 10.36 54.44 -1.71
CA THR A 952 10.95 54.46 -3.04
C THR A 952 12.37 53.88 -3.08
N ALA A 953 12.83 53.15 -2.05
CA ALA A 953 14.17 52.57 -2.10
C ALA A 953 14.30 51.55 -3.24
N ALA A 954 15.52 51.38 -3.78
CA ALA A 954 15.80 50.42 -4.84
C ALA A 954 15.31 49.01 -4.49
N ASP A 955 14.80 48.29 -5.48
CA ASP A 955 14.30 46.90 -5.37
C ASP A 955 13.15 46.66 -4.38
N ARG A 956 12.57 47.70 -3.79
CA ARG A 956 11.44 47.56 -2.87
C ARG A 956 10.19 47.03 -3.59
N LEU A 957 9.64 45.96 -3.05
CA LEU A 957 8.38 45.35 -3.47
C LEU A 957 7.24 45.78 -2.56
N TRP A 958 6.12 46.13 -3.17
CA TRP A 958 4.83 46.41 -2.53
C TRP A 958 3.78 45.48 -3.09
N VAL A 959 2.88 45.01 -2.22
CA VAL A 959 1.70 44.25 -2.63
C VAL A 959 0.47 45.03 -2.19
N ILE A 960 -0.35 45.42 -3.16
CA ILE A 960 -1.64 46.07 -2.92
C ILE A 960 -2.73 45.03 -3.15
N GLU A 961 -3.62 44.93 -2.19
CA GLU A 961 -4.80 44.08 -2.22
C GLU A 961 -6.02 44.98 -2.22
N ALA A 962 -6.95 44.76 -3.14
CA ALA A 962 -8.14 45.59 -3.25
C ALA A 962 -9.39 44.78 -3.60
N ASN A 963 -10.50 45.08 -2.90
CA ASN A 963 -11.82 44.55 -3.20
C ASN A 963 -12.59 45.56 -4.06
N SER A 964 -13.31 45.10 -5.08
CA SER A 964 -14.10 45.98 -5.94
C SER A 964 -15.60 45.89 -5.66
N ASP A 965 -16.29 47.03 -5.76
CA ASP A 965 -17.76 47.14 -5.83
C ASP A 965 -18.26 47.27 -7.29
N GLY A 966 -17.38 47.01 -8.27
CA GLY A 966 -17.64 47.19 -9.71
C GLY A 966 -17.37 48.61 -10.24
N SER A 967 -17.09 49.60 -9.38
CA SER A 967 -16.74 50.98 -9.79
C SER A 967 -15.47 51.51 -9.12
N ASN A 968 -15.24 51.17 -7.86
CA ASN A 968 -14.12 51.54 -7.02
C ASN A 968 -13.32 50.31 -6.58
N LEU A 969 -12.14 50.56 -6.05
CA LEU A 969 -11.26 49.58 -5.41
C LEU A 969 -10.97 50.00 -3.97
N TYR A 970 -11.44 49.22 -3.01
CA TYR A 970 -11.15 49.38 -1.58
C TYR A 970 -9.81 48.69 -1.29
N ALA A 971 -8.75 49.48 -1.27
CA ALA A 971 -7.37 49.03 -1.32
C ALA A 971 -6.65 49.15 0.03
N ARG A 972 -5.79 48.16 0.31
CA ARG A 972 -4.79 48.18 1.38
C ARG A 972 -3.42 47.80 0.80
N ALA A 973 -2.37 48.47 1.27
CA ALA A 973 -1.00 48.12 0.90
C ALA A 973 -0.34 47.31 2.02
N ARG A 974 0.26 46.17 1.67
CA ARG A 974 1.15 45.41 2.53
C ARG A 974 2.60 45.71 2.12
N GLY A 975 3.37 46.28 3.05
CA GLY A 975 4.80 46.57 2.90
C GLY A 975 5.39 47.16 4.17
N TRP A 976 6.72 47.35 4.21
CA TRP A 976 7.44 47.83 5.40
C TRP A 976 7.20 49.32 5.58
N PHE A 977 6.38 49.71 6.56
CA PHE A 977 6.18 51.11 6.93
C PHE A 977 7.37 51.62 7.76
N THR A 978 8.01 52.73 7.37
CA THR A 978 8.75 53.53 8.34
C THR A 978 7.75 54.36 9.12
N ALA A 979 7.49 53.98 10.38
CA ALA A 979 6.60 54.72 11.27
C ALA A 979 7.04 56.20 11.37
N PRO A 980 6.09 57.16 11.43
CA PRO A 980 6.42 58.54 11.75
C PRO A 980 6.94 58.64 13.20
N PRO A 981 7.91 59.51 13.51
CA PRO A 981 8.47 59.62 14.86
C PRO A 981 7.44 60.24 15.81
N LEU A 982 6.90 59.44 16.73
CA LEU A 982 6.22 59.97 17.92
C LEU A 982 7.26 60.17 19.04
N PRO A 983 7.21 61.28 19.79
CA PRO A 983 8.23 61.63 20.77
C PRO A 983 8.11 60.74 22.00
N ILE A 984 9.20 60.04 22.32
CA ILE A 984 9.35 59.26 23.55
C ILE A 984 9.45 60.25 24.72
N ALA A 985 8.41 60.33 25.54
CA ALA A 985 8.47 60.94 26.87
C ALA A 985 9.03 59.92 27.85
N TYR A 986 10.17 60.25 28.45
CA TYR A 986 10.78 59.52 29.56
C TYR A 986 9.85 59.50 30.78
N TRP A 987 9.48 58.31 31.25
CA TRP A 987 9.10 58.09 32.65
C TRP A 987 9.97 56.97 33.21
N THR A 988 10.93 57.37 34.03
CA THR A 988 11.66 56.50 34.96
C THR A 988 10.72 56.06 36.09
N LEU A 989 10.61 54.76 36.32
CA LEU A 989 10.19 54.23 37.61
C LEU A 989 11.32 53.36 38.14
N ASP A 990 11.92 53.90 39.19
CA ASP A 990 12.84 53.25 40.09
C ASP A 990 12.03 52.35 41.05
N ASP A 991 12.72 51.34 41.57
CA ASP A 991 12.40 50.54 42.75
C ASP A 991 11.48 49.32 42.66
N SER A 992 12.01 48.29 43.31
CA SER A 992 11.55 46.97 43.64
C SER A 992 10.20 46.94 44.37
N SER A 993 9.23 46.21 43.81
CA SER A 993 8.29 45.33 44.52
C SER A 993 7.12 44.94 43.60
N TYR A 994 6.56 43.76 43.87
CA TYR A 994 5.31 43.22 43.34
C TYR A 994 5.35 42.55 41.95
N ALA A 995 5.36 41.22 42.03
CA ALA A 995 4.66 40.36 41.10
C ALA A 995 3.16 40.72 41.08
N ASP A 996 2.57 40.94 39.90
CA ASP A 996 1.42 40.16 39.45
C ASP A 996 1.12 40.44 37.97
N SER A 997 0.59 39.40 37.36
CA SER A 997 0.07 39.24 36.02
C SER A 997 -0.88 40.33 35.51
N ILE A 998 -0.68 40.73 34.24
CA ILE A 998 -1.78 41.09 33.34
C ILE A 998 -1.56 40.28 32.06
N ASN A 999 -2.10 39.07 32.03
CA ASN A 999 -2.38 38.35 30.79
C ASN A 999 -3.80 38.70 30.36
N GLY A 1000 -3.95 39.23 29.15
CA GLY A 1000 -5.26 39.42 28.54
C GLY A 1000 -5.34 40.57 27.55
N TYR A 1001 -4.57 40.49 26.46
CA TYR A 1001 -4.99 40.94 25.12
C TYR A 1001 -4.14 40.18 24.09
N ASP A 1002 -4.77 39.25 23.39
CA ASP A 1002 -4.24 38.65 22.16
C ASP A 1002 -4.02 39.76 21.13
N LEU A 1003 -2.76 40.10 20.90
CA LEU A 1003 -2.32 40.86 19.73
C LEU A 1003 -1.63 39.87 18.80
N LEU A 1004 -2.43 39.33 17.87
CA LEU A 1004 -1.96 38.63 16.68
C LEU A 1004 -1.03 39.59 15.90
N ALA A 1005 0.27 39.47 16.13
CA ALA A 1005 1.30 40.14 15.35
C ALA A 1005 1.85 39.16 14.30
N GLU A 1006 1.17 39.08 13.15
CA GLU A 1006 1.81 38.64 11.91
C GLU A 1006 2.83 39.69 11.48
N SER A 1007 4.11 39.47 11.80
CA SER A 1007 5.21 40.31 11.34
C SER A 1007 6.44 39.44 11.03
N GLY A 1008 6.40 38.77 9.88
CA GLY A 1008 7.59 38.18 9.26
C GLY A 1008 8.49 39.28 8.69
N ALA A 1009 9.58 39.59 9.38
CA ALA A 1009 10.64 40.46 8.90
C ALA A 1009 11.81 39.60 8.37
N LEU A 1010 11.94 39.48 7.05
CA LEU A 1010 13.15 39.00 6.38
C LEU A 1010 14.15 40.17 6.25
N ILE A 1011 15.34 40.01 6.82
CA ILE A 1011 16.51 40.85 6.56
C ILE A 1011 17.36 40.13 5.52
N ASP A 1012 17.50 40.72 4.33
CA ASP A 1012 18.45 40.26 3.30
C ASP A 1012 19.59 41.28 3.20
N ILE A 1013 20.82 40.84 3.46
CA ILE A 1013 22.03 41.67 3.41
C ILE A 1013 22.60 41.59 1.99
N VAL A 1014 22.48 42.69 1.26
CA VAL A 1014 23.11 42.90 -0.03
C VAL A 1014 24.63 43.05 0.15
N ASP A 1015 25.34 42.26 -0.66
CA ASP A 1015 26.74 42.35 -1.05
C ASP A 1015 27.36 43.76 -0.90
N GLY A 1016 28.40 43.88 -0.06
CA GLY A 1016 29.18 45.12 0.05
C GLY A 1016 29.74 45.41 1.44
N ALA A 1017 31.02 45.08 1.62
CA ALA A 1017 31.97 45.56 2.64
C ALA A 1017 31.43 46.54 3.70
N ALA A 1018 31.26 46.06 4.93
CA ALA A 1018 31.25 46.89 6.13
C ALA A 1018 32.42 46.47 7.04
N VAL A 1019 33.50 47.24 6.95
CA VAL A 1019 34.63 47.20 7.89
C VAL A 1019 34.14 47.75 9.24
N PHE A 1020 34.15 46.93 10.29
CA PHE A 1020 34.07 47.42 11.67
C PHE A 1020 35.31 47.00 12.44
N THR A 1021 36.17 47.98 12.68
CA THR A 1021 37.34 47.89 13.55
C THR A 1021 36.87 47.74 15.00
N ALA A 1022 37.11 46.57 15.61
CA ALA A 1022 36.82 46.38 17.03
C ALA A 1022 37.83 47.18 17.87
N ALA A 1023 37.33 48.11 18.68
CA ALA A 1023 38.07 48.62 19.82
C ALA A 1023 38.25 47.48 20.83
N THR A 1024 39.47 47.39 21.35
CA THR A 1024 39.94 46.39 22.32
C THR A 1024 38.98 46.16 23.48
N GLY A 1025 38.63 44.89 23.71
CA GLY A 1025 38.20 44.38 25.02
C GLY A 1025 36.70 44.11 25.19
N ILE A 1026 36.16 43.09 24.52
CA ILE A 1026 34.97 42.34 24.96
C ILE A 1026 35.20 40.86 24.62
N ASN A 1027 35.24 40.00 25.64
CA ASN A 1027 35.30 38.54 25.52
C ASN A 1027 33.87 38.00 25.49
N SER A 1028 33.55 37.22 24.45
CA SER A 1028 32.29 36.49 24.20
C SER A 1028 31.06 37.34 23.82
N ILE A 1029 30.50 37.04 22.64
CA ILE A 1029 29.14 37.38 22.23
C ILE A 1029 28.39 36.04 22.12
N LEU A 1030 27.34 35.89 22.92
CA LEU A 1030 26.43 34.74 22.91
C LEU A 1030 25.39 34.97 21.81
N TYR A 1031 25.33 34.11 20.80
CA TYR A 1031 24.23 34.07 19.83
C TYR A 1031 23.36 32.85 20.13
N THR A 1032 22.10 33.11 20.46
CA THR A 1032 21.01 32.12 20.43
C THR A 1032 19.99 32.63 19.41
N SER A 1033 19.99 32.06 18.21
CA SER A 1033 18.82 32.09 17.33
C SER A 1033 18.94 30.98 16.30
N GLU A 1034 18.10 29.97 16.46
CA GLU A 1034 17.80 28.98 15.42
C GLU A 1034 17.35 29.70 14.15
N THR A 1035 18.04 29.46 13.03
CA THR A 1035 17.50 29.73 11.69
C THR A 1035 18.03 28.66 10.74
N GLU A 1036 17.16 27.69 10.46
CA GLU A 1036 17.39 26.62 9.48
C GLU A 1036 17.33 27.21 8.06
N LEU A 1037 18.40 27.03 7.28
CA LEU A 1037 18.55 27.55 5.91
C LEU A 1037 18.32 26.39 4.92
N LYS A 1038 17.09 26.21 4.43
CA LYS A 1038 16.76 25.17 3.44
C LYS A 1038 17.14 25.59 2.03
N PHE A 1039 18.05 24.84 1.39
CA PHE A 1039 18.21 24.83 -0.06
C PHE A 1039 17.30 23.76 -0.67
N THR A 1040 16.45 24.14 -1.62
CA THR A 1040 15.68 23.18 -2.43
C THR A 1040 16.45 22.91 -3.73
N THR A 1041 16.88 21.67 -3.96
CA THR A 1041 17.27 21.21 -5.29
C THR A 1041 16.14 20.34 -5.86
N ASN A 1042 15.61 20.77 -7.01
CA ASN A 1042 14.78 19.94 -7.87
C ASN A 1042 15.67 18.84 -8.46
N HIS A 1043 15.37 17.58 -8.19
CA HIS A 1043 15.74 16.52 -9.12
C HIS A 1043 14.62 15.48 -9.21
N ALA A 1044 14.20 15.26 -10.45
CA ALA A 1044 13.13 14.35 -10.84
C ALA A 1044 13.52 12.88 -10.63
N ASP A 1045 12.47 12.08 -10.46
CA ASP A 1045 12.41 10.63 -10.41
C ASP A 1045 13.43 9.93 -11.33
N ASP A 1046 14.20 9.01 -10.75
CA ASP A 1046 14.67 7.82 -11.49
C ASP A 1046 14.90 6.66 -10.50
N GLU A 1047 13.94 5.75 -10.48
CA GLU A 1047 14.03 4.42 -9.87
C GLU A 1047 14.93 3.53 -10.73
N GLN A 1048 16.19 3.32 -10.32
CA GLN A 1048 16.97 2.09 -10.54
C GLN A 1048 18.40 2.33 -10.06
N TYR A 1049 18.86 1.61 -9.02
CA TYR A 1049 20.23 1.13 -8.73
C TYR A 1049 20.41 0.91 -7.20
N PRO A 1050 21.08 -0.18 -6.75
CA PRO A 1050 21.27 -0.49 -5.34
C PRO A 1050 22.33 0.42 -4.67
N PRO A 1051 22.28 0.69 -3.36
CA PRO A 1051 23.19 1.62 -2.70
C PRO A 1051 24.50 0.92 -2.31
N GLN A 1052 25.46 0.90 -3.22
CA GLN A 1052 26.88 0.91 -2.85
C GLN A 1052 27.52 2.14 -3.47
N ARG A 1053 27.72 3.19 -2.66
CA ARG A 1053 28.62 4.29 -3.01
C ARG A 1053 29.47 4.63 -1.79
N ASP A 1054 30.75 4.31 -1.89
CA ASP A 1054 31.79 4.83 -1.01
C ASP A 1054 31.78 6.36 -1.07
N TRP A 1055 31.57 7.03 0.06
CA TRP A 1055 31.73 8.49 0.12
C TRP A 1055 33.16 8.81 0.57
N ARG A 1056 33.82 9.67 -0.21
CA ARG A 1056 35.18 10.14 0.09
C ARG A 1056 35.10 11.63 0.46
N LEU A 1057 35.47 11.96 1.69
CA LEU A 1057 35.60 13.35 2.14
C LEU A 1057 37.05 13.78 1.91
N GLU A 1058 37.29 14.81 1.10
CA GLU A 1058 38.63 15.30 0.78
C GLU A 1058 38.77 16.77 1.20
N PHE A 1059 39.67 17.05 2.14
CA PHE A 1059 40.01 18.43 2.52
C PHE A 1059 41.32 18.85 1.85
N LYS A 1060 41.31 19.98 1.13
CA LYS A 1060 42.54 20.62 0.62
C LYS A 1060 42.85 21.86 1.46
N LEU A 1061 43.94 21.81 2.20
CA LEU A 1061 44.51 22.98 2.89
C LEU A 1061 45.65 23.54 2.04
N SER A 1062 45.62 24.83 1.73
CA SER A 1062 46.73 25.56 1.11
C SER A 1062 47.05 26.78 1.95
N TYR A 1063 48.26 26.85 2.50
CA TYR A 1063 48.74 27.97 3.29
C TYR A 1063 49.70 28.83 2.45
N SER A 1064 49.35 30.09 2.17
CA SER A 1064 50.27 31.03 1.52
C SER A 1064 50.76 32.09 2.49
N ASN A 1065 52.06 32.15 2.68
CA ASN A 1065 52.71 32.98 3.68
C ASN A 1065 52.82 34.44 3.19
N ALA A 1066 51.75 35.23 3.35
CA ALA A 1066 51.80 36.68 3.15
C ALA A 1066 50.67 37.40 3.93
N GLY A 1067 50.79 37.46 5.25
CA GLY A 1067 50.30 38.61 6.03
C GLY A 1067 48.79 38.80 6.23
N SER A 1068 47.92 37.83 6.00
CA SER A 1068 46.57 37.80 6.58
C SER A 1068 46.30 36.46 7.27
N GLU A 1069 45.67 36.50 8.44
CA GLU A 1069 45.29 35.33 9.26
C GLU A 1069 44.02 34.64 8.72
N ASP A 1070 43.96 34.35 7.42
CA ASP A 1070 42.77 33.75 6.83
C ASP A 1070 42.96 32.26 6.55
N LEU A 1071 42.23 31.42 7.29
CA LEU A 1071 42.02 30.00 6.99
C LEU A 1071 40.74 29.88 6.13
N LEU A 1072 40.88 29.52 4.86
CA LEU A 1072 39.73 29.28 3.97
C LEU A 1072 39.30 27.81 4.06
N ILE A 1073 38.13 27.52 4.61
CA ILE A 1073 37.48 26.20 4.57
C ILE A 1073 36.36 26.26 3.54
N ALA A 1074 36.47 25.50 2.45
CA ALA A 1074 35.38 25.33 1.49
C ALA A 1074 34.72 23.96 1.74
N HIS A 1075 33.42 23.96 2.06
CA HIS A 1075 32.60 22.75 2.09
C HIS A 1075 31.75 22.67 0.81
N THR A 1076 31.54 21.46 0.32
CA THR A 1076 30.47 21.15 -0.64
C THR A 1076 29.83 19.84 -0.21
N GLY A 1077 28.60 19.90 0.31
CA GLY A 1077 27.77 18.74 0.67
C GLY A 1077 27.15 18.86 2.07
N ASP A 1078 25.86 18.54 2.16
CA ASP A 1078 25.06 18.54 3.39
C ASP A 1078 25.31 17.28 4.24
N LEU A 1079 25.43 17.47 5.56
CA LEU A 1079 25.47 16.42 6.58
C LEU A 1079 24.54 16.84 7.75
N PHE A 1080 23.59 15.95 8.04
CA PHE A 1080 22.74 15.77 9.24
C PHE A 1080 22.45 16.94 10.20
N GLY A 1081 21.16 17.12 10.50
CA GLY A 1081 20.71 17.83 11.70
C GLY A 1081 20.85 16.97 12.96
N ASN A 1082 21.64 17.45 13.93
CA ASN A 1082 21.32 17.59 15.37
C ASN A 1082 22.62 17.77 16.19
N ASP A 1083 22.69 18.89 16.93
CA ASP A 1083 23.31 19.19 18.24
C ASP A 1083 24.69 18.68 18.71
N ASP A 1084 25.56 18.13 17.86
CA ASP A 1084 26.99 17.95 18.20
C ASP A 1084 27.90 18.90 17.39
N ASP A 1085 28.45 19.90 18.08
CA ASP A 1085 29.21 21.00 17.50
C ASP A 1085 30.70 20.59 17.33
N TRP A 1086 31.08 20.14 16.13
CA TRP A 1086 32.48 19.78 15.82
C TRP A 1086 33.33 21.04 15.68
N ARG A 1087 34.39 21.17 16.49
CA ARG A 1087 35.29 22.33 16.42
C ARG A 1087 36.69 21.95 15.99
N VAL A 1088 37.22 22.76 15.08
CA VAL A 1088 38.63 22.78 14.69
C VAL A 1088 39.19 24.14 15.06
N TYR A 1089 40.20 24.17 15.92
CA TYR A 1089 40.85 25.42 16.30
C TYR A 1089 42.36 25.25 16.44
N LEU A 1090 43.07 26.36 16.24
CA LEU A 1090 44.49 26.47 16.51
C LEU A 1090 44.68 27.00 17.93
N ASP A 1091 45.49 26.32 18.72
CA ASP A 1091 45.90 26.88 20.00
C ASP A 1091 46.99 27.95 19.84
N ALA A 1092 47.31 28.65 20.94
CA ALA A 1092 48.31 29.71 20.96
C ALA A 1092 49.75 29.23 20.63
N GLY A 1093 49.97 27.92 20.49
CA GLY A 1093 51.22 27.30 20.05
C GLY A 1093 51.26 26.93 18.56
N GLY A 1094 50.17 27.17 17.81
CA GLY A 1094 50.07 26.82 16.39
C GLY A 1094 49.77 25.34 16.12
N ILE A 1095 49.21 24.62 17.11
CA ILE A 1095 48.81 23.21 16.97
C ILE A 1095 47.33 23.14 16.60
N LEU A 1096 47.00 22.30 15.61
CA LEU A 1096 45.62 22.08 15.15
C LEU A 1096 44.95 20.98 15.98
N ASN A 1097 43.86 21.33 16.66
CA ASN A 1097 43.13 20.44 17.56
C ASN A 1097 41.75 20.07 17.01
N PHE A 1098 41.32 18.82 17.24
CA PHE A 1098 40.00 18.30 16.86
C PHE A 1098 39.27 17.74 18.09
N GLY A 1099 38.08 18.27 18.39
CA GLY A 1099 37.29 17.87 19.56
C GLY A 1099 35.79 17.88 19.31
N ILE A 1100 35.07 17.08 20.10
CA ILE A 1100 33.61 17.05 20.17
C ILE A 1100 33.20 17.63 21.53
N VAL A 1101 32.26 18.57 21.53
CA VAL A 1101 31.66 19.14 22.74
C VAL A 1101 30.23 18.64 22.84
N THR A 1102 29.92 17.89 23.89
CA THR A 1102 28.54 17.47 24.18
C THR A 1102 27.96 18.34 25.29
N THR A 1103 26.77 18.91 25.08
CA THR A 1103 26.05 19.67 26.10
C THR A 1103 25.21 18.73 26.97
N GLY A 1104 25.68 18.47 28.20
CA GLY A 1104 24.88 17.86 29.26
C GLY A 1104 24.06 18.92 30.01
N GLY A 1105 22.80 18.62 30.32
CA GLY A 1105 21.92 19.49 31.09
C GLY A 1105 22.56 20.02 32.38
N GLU A 1106 22.33 21.31 32.63
CA GLU A 1106 22.78 22.12 33.77
C GLU A 1106 24.30 22.17 34.02
N GLY A 1107 24.97 23.09 33.30
CA GLY A 1107 26.13 23.82 33.81
C GLY A 1107 27.50 23.11 33.81
N SER A 1108 27.64 21.96 33.14
CA SER A 1108 28.92 21.24 33.04
C SER A 1108 29.25 20.86 31.59
N ASN A 1109 30.19 21.56 30.95
CA ASN A 1109 30.73 21.16 29.65
C ASN A 1109 31.86 20.14 29.86
N PHE A 1110 31.77 18.97 29.22
CA PHE A 1110 32.87 17.99 29.16
C PHE A 1110 33.51 18.03 27.77
N GLU A 1111 34.83 18.22 27.73
CA GLU A 1111 35.59 18.31 26.48
C GLU A 1111 36.38 17.01 26.29
N TYR A 1112 36.08 16.28 25.20
CA TYR A 1112 36.81 15.06 24.83
C TYR A 1112 37.78 15.37 23.69
N LEU A 1113 39.08 15.32 24.00
CA LEU A 1113 40.16 15.51 23.01
C LEU A 1113 40.37 14.20 22.23
N VAL A 1114 40.07 14.18 20.94
CA VAL A 1114 40.11 12.95 20.14
C VAL A 1114 41.47 12.74 19.47
N SER A 1115 42.21 13.79 19.11
CA SER A 1115 43.56 13.68 18.53
C SER A 1115 44.33 15.01 18.52
N THR A 1116 45.66 14.95 18.55
CA THR A 1116 46.58 16.09 18.38
C THR A 1116 47.58 15.79 17.27
N VAL A 1117 47.75 16.71 16.30
CA VAL A 1117 48.76 16.59 15.24
C VAL A 1117 49.67 17.82 15.26
N ALA A 1118 50.94 17.62 15.62
CA ALA A 1118 51.95 18.68 15.57
C ALA A 1118 52.55 18.78 14.16
N ILE A 1119 52.42 19.94 13.52
CA ILE A 1119 53.01 20.21 12.20
C ILE A 1119 54.28 21.05 12.41
N ALA A 1120 55.43 20.57 11.92
CA ALA A 1120 56.67 21.34 11.95
C ALA A 1120 56.60 22.50 10.94
N PRO A 1121 57.09 23.71 11.28
CA PRO A 1121 57.01 24.85 10.38
C PRO A 1121 57.93 24.65 9.15
N ASN A 1122 57.36 24.87 7.95
CA ASN A 1122 58.00 24.91 6.62
C ASN A 1122 57.94 23.65 5.72
N THR A 1123 56.85 22.88 5.74
CA THR A 1123 56.58 21.88 4.68
C THR A 1123 55.16 22.00 4.12
N THR A 1124 55.03 22.07 2.79
CA THR A 1124 53.75 21.86 2.08
C THR A 1124 53.48 20.37 1.99
N SER A 1125 52.57 19.86 2.82
CA SER A 1125 52.16 18.45 2.80
C SER A 1125 50.63 18.36 2.73
N SER A 1126 50.12 17.47 1.89
CA SER A 1126 48.69 17.12 1.82
C SER A 1126 48.39 16.00 2.81
N ILE A 1127 47.49 16.23 3.76
CA ILE A 1127 47.04 15.22 4.74
C ILE A 1127 45.71 14.65 4.25
N VAL A 1128 45.60 13.33 4.14
CA VAL A 1128 44.37 12.63 3.75
C VAL A 1128 43.89 11.78 4.94
N LEU A 1129 42.68 12.01 5.42
CA LEU A 1129 42.00 11.19 6.42
C LEU A 1129 40.92 10.35 5.73
N ALA A 1130 40.90 9.04 5.97
CA ALA A 1130 39.84 8.15 5.52
C ALA A 1130 39.22 7.46 6.74
N LEU A 1131 37.89 7.53 6.84
CA LEU A 1131 37.09 6.81 7.84
C LEU A 1131 36.32 5.70 7.11
N ASP A 1132 36.62 4.44 7.45
CA ASP A 1132 35.87 3.29 6.97
C ASP A 1132 34.96 2.79 8.10
N ALA A 1133 33.64 2.93 7.89
CA ALA A 1133 32.63 2.59 8.90
C ALA A 1133 32.42 1.07 9.06
N THR A 1134 33.06 0.23 8.25
CA THR A 1134 32.75 -1.21 8.22
C THR A 1134 33.52 -2.05 9.25
N LEU A 1135 34.59 -1.52 9.87
CA LEU A 1135 35.44 -2.31 10.78
C LEU A 1135 35.98 -1.59 12.04
N GLY A 1136 35.49 -0.40 12.39
CA GLY A 1136 35.84 0.25 13.66
C GLY A 1136 37.35 0.50 13.88
N LYS A 1137 38.11 0.79 12.82
CA LYS A 1137 39.53 1.18 12.90
C LYS A 1137 39.76 2.54 12.22
N THR A 1138 40.43 3.46 12.93
CA THR A 1138 40.99 4.69 12.37
C THR A 1138 42.46 4.45 11.99
N SER A 1139 42.85 4.79 10.75
CA SER A 1139 44.24 4.76 10.31
C SER A 1139 44.66 6.12 9.73
N LEU A 1140 45.78 6.65 10.21
CA LEU A 1140 46.39 7.89 9.75
C LEU A 1140 47.59 7.54 8.86
N SER A 1141 47.65 8.06 7.63
CA SER A 1141 48.83 7.94 6.77
C SER A 1141 49.33 9.32 6.38
N ILE A 1142 50.62 9.55 6.62
CA ILE A 1142 51.34 10.75 6.17
C ILE A 1142 52.47 10.24 5.27
N ASP A 1143 52.43 10.57 3.98
CA ASP A 1143 53.42 10.20 2.95
C ASP A 1143 53.87 8.71 2.99
N GLY A 1144 52.91 7.79 3.18
CA GLY A 1144 53.16 6.35 3.07
C GLY A 1144 53.87 5.69 4.26
N VAL A 1145 54.00 6.37 5.41
CA VAL A 1145 54.52 5.76 6.65
C VAL A 1145 53.41 5.59 7.69
N LEU A 1146 53.32 4.39 8.26
CA LEU A 1146 52.39 4.03 9.35
C LEU A 1146 52.94 4.56 10.69
N VAL A 1147 52.13 5.30 11.46
CA VAL A 1147 52.48 5.74 12.82
C VAL A 1147 51.48 5.17 13.82
N GLU A 1148 51.98 4.50 14.86
CA GLU A 1148 51.22 3.87 15.94
C GLU A 1148 50.89 4.91 17.04
N LEU A 1149 49.65 4.98 17.50
CA LEU A 1149 49.19 5.94 18.51
C LEU A 1149 49.16 5.33 19.92
N THR A 1150 49.72 6.05 20.90
CA THR A 1150 49.68 5.71 22.33
C THR A 1150 48.63 6.56 23.05
N LEU A 1151 47.65 5.94 23.71
CA LEU A 1151 46.68 6.63 24.58
C LEU A 1151 47.30 6.87 25.96
N THR A 1152 47.31 8.12 26.42
CA THR A 1152 47.78 8.47 27.78
C THR A 1152 46.71 9.30 28.49
N ASN A 1153 46.41 8.93 29.75
CA ASN A 1153 45.50 9.59 30.71
C ASN A 1153 43.99 9.57 30.38
N VAL A 1154 43.29 8.56 30.90
CA VAL A 1154 41.83 8.63 31.14
C VAL A 1154 41.62 8.68 32.65
N ALA A 1155 41.13 9.82 33.16
CA ALA A 1155 40.69 9.94 34.54
C ALA A 1155 39.21 9.53 34.62
N VAL A 1156 38.88 8.53 35.42
CA VAL A 1156 37.51 8.00 35.59
C VAL A 1156 36.96 8.44 36.95
N ALA A 1157 35.76 9.05 36.98
CA ALA A 1157 35.00 9.33 38.20
C ALA A 1157 33.99 8.20 38.50
N PRO A 1158 33.59 7.96 39.77
CA PRO A 1158 33.06 6.68 40.22
C PRO A 1158 31.52 6.67 40.28
N SER A 1159 30.88 5.98 39.34
CA SER A 1159 29.60 5.31 39.58
C SER A 1159 29.48 4.10 38.65
N LEU A 1160 29.11 2.98 39.25
CA LEU A 1160 29.34 1.62 38.81
C LEU A 1160 28.40 1.19 37.67
N GLU A 1161 28.92 0.85 36.49
CA GLU A 1161 28.27 -0.12 35.58
C GLU A 1161 29.32 -0.88 34.76
N ILE A 1162 29.10 -2.18 34.59
CA ILE A 1162 30.07 -3.19 34.13
C ILE A 1162 30.16 -3.17 32.60
N PHE A 1163 31.32 -2.87 32.02
CA PHE A 1163 31.57 -3.06 30.59
C PHE A 1163 31.99 -4.51 30.29
N LYS A 1164 31.19 -5.22 29.47
CA LYS A 1164 31.59 -6.49 28.84
C LYS A 1164 32.20 -6.20 27.47
N LEU A 1165 33.52 -6.41 27.33
CA LEU A 1165 34.15 -6.55 26.01
C LEU A 1165 34.09 -8.02 25.57
N ALA A 1166 33.87 -8.25 24.28
CA ALA A 1166 33.44 -9.52 23.66
C ALA A 1166 34.41 -10.73 23.75
N PHE A 1167 35.37 -10.74 24.69
CA PHE A 1167 36.25 -11.87 24.95
C PHE A 1167 36.31 -12.10 26.47
N GLY A 1168 35.45 -12.99 26.98
CA GLY A 1168 35.10 -13.11 28.40
C GLY A 1168 36.26 -13.36 29.37
N LEU A 1169 36.74 -12.29 30.00
CA LEU A 1169 37.54 -12.33 31.23
C LEU A 1169 37.04 -11.24 32.19
N ASP A 1170 36.70 -11.63 33.42
CA ASP A 1170 36.31 -10.69 34.48
C ASP A 1170 37.56 -10.13 35.19
N TYR A 1171 37.66 -8.80 35.30
CA TYR A 1171 38.71 -8.13 36.09
C TYR A 1171 38.10 -7.15 37.09
N THR A 1172 38.55 -7.21 38.35
CA THR A 1172 38.12 -6.29 39.41
C THR A 1172 39.30 -5.38 39.78
N ALA A 1173 39.24 -4.09 39.42
CA ALA A 1173 40.25 -3.12 39.81
C ALA A 1173 39.94 -2.51 41.19
N THR A 1174 40.95 -2.38 42.05
CA THR A 1174 40.86 -1.57 43.29
C THR A 1174 41.50 -0.20 43.02
N ALA A 1175 40.95 0.86 43.60
CA ALA A 1175 41.34 2.26 43.31
C ALA A 1175 42.86 2.50 43.46
N GLY A 1176 43.49 3.01 42.39
CA GLY A 1176 44.85 3.56 42.41
C GLY A 1176 45.95 2.77 41.68
N SER A 1177 45.65 1.75 40.88
CA SER A 1177 46.67 1.00 40.13
C SER A 1177 46.69 1.32 38.61
N THR A 1178 47.88 1.60 38.08
CA THR A 1178 48.17 1.82 36.65
C THR A 1178 48.42 0.49 35.93
N LEU A 1179 47.82 0.27 34.77
CA LEU A 1179 48.00 -0.93 33.95
C LEU A 1179 48.97 -0.62 32.78
N THR A 1180 50.12 -1.30 32.73
CA THR A 1180 51.09 -1.19 31.61
C THR A 1180 50.97 -2.42 30.71
N LEU A 1181 50.92 -2.19 29.39
CA LEU A 1181 50.59 -3.17 28.35
C LEU A 1181 51.76 -4.12 27.96
N ASP A 1182 52.61 -4.53 28.90
CA ASP A 1182 53.78 -5.38 28.60
C ASP A 1182 53.57 -6.90 28.85
N ASP A 1183 52.43 -7.33 29.42
CA ASP A 1183 52.25 -8.71 29.89
C ASP A 1183 51.26 -9.59 29.11
N ILE A 1184 50.69 -9.14 27.97
CA ILE A 1184 49.73 -9.95 27.19
C ILE A 1184 50.40 -10.53 25.93
N LYS A 1185 50.85 -11.79 26.02
CA LYS A 1185 51.25 -12.60 24.84
C LYS A 1185 50.08 -13.44 24.34
N LEU A 1186 49.56 -13.13 23.16
CA LEU A 1186 48.55 -13.96 22.46
C LEU A 1186 49.23 -14.97 21.53
N PHE A 1187 48.99 -16.26 21.76
CA PHE A 1187 49.33 -17.36 20.85
C PHE A 1187 48.13 -17.65 19.93
N PHE A 1188 48.37 -17.81 18.63
CA PHE A 1188 47.37 -18.37 17.70
C PHE A 1188 47.69 -19.84 17.41
N PRO A 1189 46.75 -20.78 17.54
CA PRO A 1189 46.76 -22.04 16.80
C PRO A 1189 45.89 -21.95 15.54
N SER A 1190 46.30 -22.71 14.53
CA SER A 1190 45.83 -22.78 13.13
C SER A 1190 44.32 -22.90 12.93
#